data_AF-A0A2N1G436-F1
#
_entry.id   AF-A0A2N1G436-F1
#
_cell.length_a   1.000
_cell.length_b   1.000
_cell.length_c   1.000
_cell.angle_alpha   90.00
_cell.angle_beta   90.00
_cell.angle_gamma   90.00
#
_symmetry.space_group_name_H-M   'P 1'
#
loop_
_entity.id
_entity.type
_entity.pdbx_description
1 polymer ?
#
loop_
_entity_poly.entity_id
_entity_poly.type
_entity_poly.pdbx_seq_one_letter_code
_entity_poly.pdbx_strand_id
1 'polypeptide(L)'
;MKTYIYRVLLIFIVSQSIFSQVVEGNVENLPVKEYTLTINEEVVNKAGVAVKGMTVNGSIPGPVLEFTEGEYAIIHVKNEMKEETSIHWHGLILPNFYDGVPYLNTPPIKPGQTLNYEFPINQSGTYWYHSHTMLQEQSGVYGSIVIHPQKETLLYDKEVVLMLSDWTNEKPMNVLRNLKRGNEWYGIRKGTSTPLNKVIARGAFGAQLDFWRQRMGGADIADVYYPAFLINGKQAIEYPDFKSGEKVRVRVINGGASTSFWMTFGGEDPVLVSADGHDVVPVVKNKTFIGVAETYDFIVTIPEDGKIEYRITAQDGSGTASAFLGSGKTLAAQVVPRPDKIGMMQKMAKMDMKMGAHAIKYRPKKDERFKIKNEYGMQMDMPKDSAMKGMQMDHSKMKGMKMDDMKHKQMDMPKDSTMKGMQIDHSKMKGMKMDDMKHKQMDMPKDSTMKGMEMDHSKMDHSKTQMDGMQENHMVVADSKKGNGMESEMKMEGMNLFSEYNYDYLRSPVKTNYSANAPVKEILLNLTGNMQRYIWSMNGVPLAETDKIKIEGGQVTRITLNNLTMMHHPMHLHGHFFRVINKNGDYSPLKHTVNVPPMENVTIEFYGNEYGDWFFHCHVLYHMMGGMARVFSYDTPRDTRMKGFPISELVAETNRYYSWGMVDAASHFTALQLAASNLRNQFNVSLEYGWNKNIEGEVTYERYLHDYLRVFGGVNIENDKEDSFDSFNTTAVVGIRFLTPYLFALDARIDNELRPRISLGRSIMIFPKFSVFGYYEYRLDLGLVNDLPVAKEYTSDTVCSAGAEYMLSRNVSLMGSYDNRFGAGGGLSVRF
;
A
#
# COMPACT_ATOMS: atom_id res chain seq x y z
N MET A 1 26.68 0.70 65.80
CA MET A 1 26.75 1.02 64.35
C MET A 1 26.93 -0.27 63.53
N LYS A 2 25.88 -1.08 63.37
CA LYS A 2 25.91 -2.32 62.55
C LYS A 2 24.48 -2.81 62.21
N THR A 3 23.60 -1.91 61.75
CA THR A 3 22.17 -2.24 61.51
C THR A 3 21.45 -1.41 60.44
N TYR A 4 22.15 -0.52 59.72
CA TYR A 4 21.53 0.47 58.81
C TYR A 4 21.97 0.38 57.33
N ILE A 5 22.72 -0.65 56.94
CA ILE A 5 23.23 -0.82 55.57
C ILE A 5 22.41 -1.82 54.74
N TYR A 6 21.65 -2.73 55.38
CA TYR A 6 20.90 -3.80 54.70
C TYR A 6 19.42 -3.46 54.34
N ARG A 7 19.00 -2.19 54.40
CA ARG A 7 17.62 -1.78 54.08
C ARG A 7 17.46 -0.77 52.94
N VAL A 8 18.54 -0.42 52.23
CA VAL A 8 18.50 0.49 51.06
C VAL A 8 18.67 -0.26 49.73
N LEU A 9 19.06 -1.55 49.76
CA LEU A 9 19.43 -2.33 48.58
C LEU A 9 18.35 -3.32 48.10
N LEU A 10 17.10 -3.18 48.56
CA LEU A 10 16.03 -4.17 48.34
C LEU A 10 14.66 -3.56 48.01
N ILE A 11 14.61 -2.28 47.60
CA ILE A 11 13.39 -1.62 47.09
C ILE A 11 13.75 -0.78 45.85
N PHE A 12 14.21 -1.45 44.79
CA PHE A 12 14.32 -0.87 43.43
C PHE A 12 14.31 -1.93 42.31
N ILE A 13 13.73 -3.11 42.57
CA ILE A 13 13.60 -4.21 41.58
C ILE A 13 12.13 -4.67 41.50
N VAL A 14 11.24 -3.72 41.20
CA VAL A 14 9.90 -3.97 40.64
C VAL A 14 9.62 -2.81 39.67
N SER A 15 9.00 -3.11 38.52
CA SER A 15 8.55 -2.15 37.49
C SER A 15 9.60 -1.44 36.62
N GLN A 16 10.72 -2.09 36.29
CA GLN A 16 11.44 -1.83 35.03
C GLN A 16 11.97 -3.12 34.41
N SER A 17 11.09 -3.87 33.74
CA SER A 17 11.48 -4.78 32.66
C SER A 17 11.85 -3.95 31.43
N ILE A 18 12.93 -3.18 31.53
CA ILE A 18 13.60 -2.62 30.36
C ILE A 18 14.20 -3.81 29.62
N PHE A 19 13.87 -3.97 28.34
CA PHE A 19 14.56 -4.89 27.46
C PHE A 19 16.05 -4.54 27.49
N SER A 20 16.85 -5.40 28.15
CA SER A 20 18.30 -5.33 28.03
C SER A 20 18.65 -5.61 26.57
N GLN A 21 19.54 -4.80 26.00
CA GLN A 21 20.05 -5.03 24.66
C GLN A 21 20.59 -6.45 24.55
N VAL A 22 20.26 -7.14 23.45
CA VAL A 22 20.73 -8.50 23.24
C VAL A 22 22.21 -8.47 22.88
N VAL A 23 23.03 -9.07 23.74
CA VAL A 23 24.48 -9.18 23.58
C VAL A 23 24.81 -10.40 22.72
N GLU A 24 25.81 -10.28 21.85
CA GLU A 24 26.28 -11.41 21.05
C GLU A 24 27.06 -12.43 21.89
N GLY A 25 26.91 -13.72 21.55
CA GLY A 25 27.54 -14.84 22.25
C GLY A 25 26.70 -15.37 23.40
N ASN A 26 26.87 -16.66 23.71
CA ASN A 26 26.16 -17.35 24.79
C ASN A 26 26.76 -17.04 26.18
N VAL A 27 26.76 -15.76 26.56
CA VAL A 27 27.41 -15.26 27.79
C VAL A 27 26.78 -15.79 29.09
N GLU A 28 25.51 -16.20 29.05
CA GLU A 28 24.78 -16.76 30.20
C GLU A 28 24.83 -18.30 30.26
N ASN A 29 25.51 -18.96 29.32
CA ASN A 29 25.55 -20.43 29.16
C ASN A 29 24.15 -21.08 29.06
N LEU A 30 23.26 -20.44 28.33
CA LEU A 30 21.92 -20.94 28.01
C LEU A 30 21.99 -22.27 27.21
N PRO A 31 21.01 -23.18 27.35
CA PRO A 31 20.97 -24.43 26.59
C PRO A 31 20.94 -24.16 25.08
N VAL A 32 21.90 -24.72 24.33
CA VAL A 32 22.03 -24.50 22.89
C VAL A 32 21.06 -25.40 22.12
N LYS A 33 20.34 -24.82 21.16
CA LYS A 33 19.54 -25.53 20.17
C LYS A 33 19.99 -25.16 18.76
N GLU A 34 20.40 -26.18 18.01
CA GLU A 34 21.09 -26.01 16.73
C GLU A 34 20.23 -26.49 15.56
N TYR A 35 20.21 -25.71 14.47
CA TYR A 35 19.52 -26.03 13.22
C TYR A 35 20.41 -25.79 12.01
N THR A 36 20.20 -26.57 10.94
CA THR A 36 20.77 -26.27 9.61
C THR A 36 19.64 -26.08 8.61
N LEU A 37 19.66 -24.93 7.92
CA LEU A 37 18.76 -24.58 6.82
C LEU A 37 19.56 -24.54 5.52
N THR A 38 19.23 -25.41 4.57
CA THR A 38 19.83 -25.45 3.24
C THR A 38 18.83 -24.91 2.23
N ILE A 39 19.20 -23.83 1.55
CA ILE A 39 18.36 -23.14 0.57
C ILE A 39 18.78 -23.56 -0.84
N ASN A 40 17.84 -24.12 -1.61
CA ASN A 40 18.08 -24.76 -2.90
C ASN A 40 17.05 -24.38 -3.98
N GLU A 41 17.42 -24.49 -5.26
CA GLU A 41 16.48 -24.39 -6.38
C GLU A 41 15.93 -25.77 -6.75
N GLU A 42 14.60 -25.94 -6.75
CA GLU A 42 13.93 -27.20 -7.11
C GLU A 42 12.76 -26.98 -8.08
N VAL A 43 12.33 -28.05 -8.75
CA VAL A 43 11.10 -28.04 -9.56
C VAL A 43 9.91 -28.37 -8.66
N VAL A 44 9.04 -27.38 -8.47
CA VAL A 44 7.86 -27.48 -7.59
C VAL A 44 6.57 -27.29 -8.40
N ASN A 45 5.49 -27.89 -7.93
CA ASN A 45 4.16 -27.72 -8.51
C ASN A 45 3.15 -27.41 -7.40
N LYS A 46 2.89 -26.11 -7.19
CA LYS A 46 1.96 -25.61 -6.17
C LYS A 46 0.61 -25.13 -6.72
N ALA A 47 0.54 -24.89 -8.03
CA ALA A 47 -0.64 -24.35 -8.72
C ALA A 47 -0.82 -24.97 -10.12
N GLY A 48 -0.73 -26.30 -10.22
CA GLY A 48 -0.99 -27.08 -11.43
C GLY A 48 0.10 -27.04 -12.51
N VAL A 49 1.16 -26.24 -12.34
CA VAL A 49 2.27 -26.10 -13.30
C VAL A 49 3.59 -26.34 -12.57
N ALA A 50 4.43 -27.19 -13.15
CA ALA A 50 5.80 -27.39 -12.68
C ALA A 50 6.68 -26.19 -13.05
N VAL A 51 7.25 -25.52 -12.05
CA VAL A 51 8.12 -24.35 -12.20
C VAL A 51 9.33 -24.47 -11.27
N LYS A 52 10.38 -23.67 -11.52
CA LYS A 52 11.45 -23.51 -10.53
C LYS A 52 10.94 -22.72 -9.33
N GLY A 53 11.07 -23.27 -8.14
CA GLY A 53 10.91 -22.60 -6.85
C GLY A 53 12.20 -22.71 -6.03
N MET A 54 12.19 -22.07 -4.86
CA MET A 54 13.30 -22.12 -3.91
C MET A 54 12.82 -22.83 -2.64
N THR A 55 13.46 -23.93 -2.28
CA THR A 55 13.13 -24.74 -1.11
C THR A 55 14.04 -24.41 0.07
N VAL A 56 13.53 -24.59 1.29
CA VAL A 56 14.36 -24.64 2.50
C VAL A 56 14.27 -26.06 3.05
N ASN A 57 15.40 -26.77 3.13
CA ASN A 57 15.47 -28.20 3.45
C ASN A 57 14.54 -29.08 2.58
N GLY A 58 14.37 -28.75 1.30
CA GLY A 58 13.56 -29.54 0.36
C GLY A 58 12.05 -29.27 0.41
N SER A 59 11.58 -28.28 1.18
CA SER A 59 10.16 -27.95 1.27
C SER A 59 9.84 -26.46 1.05
N ILE A 60 8.57 -26.20 0.69
CA ILE A 60 7.92 -24.89 0.70
C ILE A 60 6.55 -25.09 1.37
N PRO A 61 6.26 -24.50 2.55
CA PRO A 61 7.20 -23.74 3.39
C PRO A 61 8.39 -24.59 3.86
N GLY A 62 9.43 -23.94 4.35
CA GLY A 62 10.54 -24.58 5.07
C GLY A 62 10.10 -25.24 6.38
N PRO A 63 11.00 -25.97 7.06
CA PRO A 63 10.72 -26.62 8.33
C PRO A 63 10.30 -25.60 9.40
N VAL A 64 9.45 -26.04 10.33
CA VAL A 64 9.17 -25.29 11.56
C VAL A 64 10.40 -25.37 12.45
N LEU A 65 10.89 -24.23 12.94
CA LEU A 65 11.90 -24.16 13.99
C LEU A 65 11.19 -24.04 15.33
N GLU A 66 11.50 -24.92 16.26
CA GLU A 66 10.92 -24.93 17.59
C GLU A 66 11.99 -24.53 18.60
N PHE A 67 11.70 -23.62 19.51
CA PHE A 67 12.59 -23.22 20.61
C PHE A 67 11.82 -23.14 21.92
N THR A 68 12.53 -23.17 23.04
CA THR A 68 12.00 -22.80 24.35
C THR A 68 12.62 -21.48 24.79
N GLU A 69 11.84 -20.61 25.39
CA GLU A 69 12.31 -19.36 26.00
C GLU A 69 13.43 -19.65 27.01
N GLY A 70 14.57 -18.96 26.87
CA GLY A 70 15.80 -19.22 27.63
C GLY A 70 16.79 -20.20 26.98
N GLU A 71 16.52 -20.71 25.76
CA GLU A 71 17.53 -21.40 24.93
C GLU A 71 18.45 -20.39 24.19
N TYR A 72 19.53 -20.89 23.60
CA TYR A 72 20.39 -20.17 22.66
C TYR A 72 20.31 -20.80 21.28
N ALA A 73 19.86 -20.04 20.27
CA ALA A 73 19.77 -20.52 18.91
C ALA A 73 21.12 -20.43 18.20
N ILE A 74 21.51 -21.52 17.53
CA ILE A 74 22.57 -21.53 16.52
C ILE A 74 21.95 -22.05 15.22
N ILE A 75 21.93 -21.23 14.17
CA ILE A 75 21.28 -21.58 12.90
C ILE A 75 22.26 -21.41 11.74
N HIS A 76 22.62 -22.53 11.12
CA HIS A 76 23.49 -22.60 9.95
C HIS A 76 22.67 -22.46 8.67
N VAL A 77 22.69 -21.29 8.05
CA VAL A 77 21.99 -21.04 6.79
C VAL A 77 22.95 -21.21 5.63
N LYS A 78 22.82 -22.32 4.91
CA LYS A 78 23.63 -22.72 3.75
C LYS A 78 22.91 -22.38 2.45
N ASN A 79 23.60 -21.72 1.54
CA ASN A 79 23.10 -21.42 0.19
C ASN A 79 23.76 -22.34 -0.85
N GLU A 80 23.02 -23.26 -1.46
CA GLU A 80 23.51 -24.04 -2.63
C GLU A 80 22.84 -23.61 -3.95
N MET A 81 22.09 -22.49 -3.94
CA MET A 81 21.62 -21.82 -5.15
C MET A 81 22.76 -21.11 -5.90
N LYS A 82 22.44 -20.60 -7.09
CA LYS A 82 23.38 -19.86 -7.97
C LYS A 82 23.35 -18.34 -7.77
N GLU A 83 22.44 -17.83 -6.95
CA GLU A 83 22.31 -16.44 -6.57
C GLU A 83 22.49 -16.29 -5.05
N GLU A 84 22.80 -15.09 -4.58
CA GLU A 84 22.90 -14.84 -3.14
C GLU A 84 21.53 -14.87 -2.46
N THR A 85 21.52 -15.03 -1.14
CA THR A 85 20.30 -15.09 -0.34
C THR A 85 20.56 -14.51 1.05
N SER A 86 19.52 -14.44 1.87
CA SER A 86 19.54 -13.98 3.26
C SER A 86 18.37 -14.63 3.99
N ILE A 87 18.37 -14.60 5.33
CA ILE A 87 17.20 -14.95 6.14
C ILE A 87 17.03 -13.87 7.20
N HIS A 88 15.86 -13.24 7.22
CA HIS A 88 15.36 -12.41 8.32
C HIS A 88 14.52 -13.26 9.28
N TRP A 89 14.66 -13.00 10.58
CA TRP A 89 13.95 -13.68 11.66
C TRP A 89 12.80 -12.78 12.15
N HIS A 90 11.69 -12.81 11.41
CA HIS A 90 10.60 -11.86 11.53
C HIS A 90 9.97 -11.88 12.92
N GLY A 91 10.07 -10.75 13.62
CA GLY A 91 9.52 -10.55 14.96
C GLY A 91 10.42 -11.00 16.12
N LEU A 92 11.65 -11.46 15.86
CA LEU A 92 12.61 -11.76 16.91
C LEU A 92 13.39 -10.54 17.38
N ILE A 93 13.66 -10.47 18.68
CA ILE A 93 14.55 -9.52 19.35
C ILE A 93 15.93 -10.18 19.46
N LEU A 94 16.89 -9.69 18.66
CA LEU A 94 18.20 -10.31 18.46
C LEU A 94 19.29 -9.22 18.29
N PRO A 95 20.59 -9.57 18.35
CA PRO A 95 21.66 -8.61 18.04
C PRO A 95 21.57 -8.12 16.59
N ASN A 96 21.74 -6.82 16.35
CA ASN A 96 21.48 -6.18 15.05
C ASN A 96 22.20 -6.84 13.87
N PHE A 97 23.40 -7.42 14.07
CA PHE A 97 24.13 -8.12 13.02
C PHE A 97 23.43 -9.38 12.49
N TYR A 98 22.60 -10.03 13.30
CA TYR A 98 21.89 -11.26 12.96
C TYR A 98 20.47 -11.03 12.40
N ASP A 99 20.06 -9.77 12.21
CA ASP A 99 18.72 -9.39 11.74
C ASP A 99 18.40 -9.92 10.34
N GLY A 100 19.37 -10.04 9.44
CA GLY A 100 19.20 -10.71 8.15
C GLY A 100 18.97 -9.81 6.94
N VAL A 101 19.04 -8.48 7.08
CA VAL A 101 18.85 -7.57 5.94
C VAL A 101 20.18 -7.40 5.19
N PRO A 102 20.29 -7.92 3.95
CA PRO A 102 21.55 -7.92 3.20
C PRO A 102 22.00 -6.48 2.93
N TYR A 103 23.30 -6.24 3.07
CA TYR A 103 23.94 -4.92 2.87
C TYR A 103 23.49 -3.81 3.84
N LEU A 104 22.59 -4.06 4.79
CA LEU A 104 22.26 -3.11 5.87
C LEU A 104 23.05 -3.46 7.14
N ASN A 105 22.69 -4.56 7.77
CA ASN A 105 23.21 -5.01 9.07
C ASN A 105 23.81 -6.43 9.01
N THR A 106 23.36 -7.27 8.07
CA THR A 106 23.87 -8.63 7.84
C THR A 106 24.48 -8.77 6.43
N PRO A 107 25.55 -9.55 6.22
CA PRO A 107 26.09 -9.79 4.88
C PRO A 107 25.17 -10.76 4.09
N PRO A 108 25.06 -10.62 2.75
CA PRO A 108 24.39 -11.62 1.92
C PRO A 108 25.15 -12.96 1.95
N ILE A 109 24.40 -14.05 1.98
CA ILE A 109 24.91 -15.43 1.91
C ILE A 109 25.14 -15.78 0.45
N LYS A 110 26.40 -15.74 0.00
CA LYS A 110 26.75 -15.99 -1.41
C LYS A 110 26.59 -17.47 -1.80
N PRO A 111 26.47 -17.77 -3.10
CA PRO A 111 26.45 -19.15 -3.61
C PRO A 111 27.57 -20.02 -3.02
N GLY A 112 27.20 -21.18 -2.49
CA GLY A 112 28.11 -22.15 -1.87
C GLY A 112 28.61 -21.77 -0.47
N GLN A 113 28.12 -20.68 0.14
CA GLN A 113 28.51 -20.25 1.48
C GLN A 113 27.46 -20.61 2.53
N THR A 114 27.90 -20.66 3.79
CA THR A 114 27.05 -20.75 4.98
C THR A 114 27.26 -19.52 5.84
N LEU A 115 26.18 -18.95 6.36
CA LEU A 115 26.22 -17.95 7.43
C LEU A 115 25.62 -18.55 8.70
N ASN A 116 26.32 -18.36 9.82
CA ASN A 116 25.85 -18.78 11.13
C ASN A 116 25.13 -17.61 11.79
N TYR A 117 23.94 -17.87 12.32
CA TYR A 117 23.17 -16.93 13.14
C TYR A 117 23.16 -17.43 14.57
N GLU A 118 23.48 -16.56 15.53
CA GLU A 118 23.70 -16.95 16.93
C GLU A 118 23.08 -15.92 17.87
N PHE A 119 22.01 -16.27 18.57
CA PHE A 119 21.32 -15.35 19.47
C PHE A 119 20.51 -16.08 20.57
N PRO A 120 20.37 -15.47 21.76
CA PRO A 120 19.52 -16.01 22.82
C PRO A 120 18.03 -15.88 22.45
N ILE A 121 17.23 -16.84 22.89
CA ILE A 121 15.77 -16.85 22.73
C ILE A 121 15.16 -16.25 24.01
N ASN A 122 14.92 -14.93 23.99
CA ASN A 122 14.49 -14.13 25.14
C ASN A 122 12.97 -13.77 25.13
N GLN A 123 12.20 -14.46 24.29
CA GLN A 123 10.78 -14.24 24.06
C GLN A 123 10.06 -15.57 23.82
N SER A 124 8.74 -15.56 23.74
CA SER A 124 7.91 -16.72 23.39
C SER A 124 6.80 -16.28 22.43
N GLY A 125 6.25 -17.20 21.62
CA GLY A 125 5.17 -16.87 20.68
C GLY A 125 5.25 -17.59 19.33
N THR A 126 4.52 -17.05 18.35
CA THR A 126 4.45 -17.53 16.96
C THR A 126 5.10 -16.51 16.05
N TYR A 127 6.21 -16.89 15.40
CA TYR A 127 7.05 -16.06 14.54
C TYR A 127 7.38 -16.81 13.23
N TRP A 128 8.19 -16.22 12.37
CA TRP A 128 8.57 -16.84 11.10
C TRP A 128 9.93 -16.34 10.58
N TYR A 129 10.45 -17.00 9.56
CA TYR A 129 11.66 -16.59 8.86
C TYR A 129 11.42 -16.55 7.36
N HIS A 130 12.08 -15.64 6.65
CA HIS A 130 11.96 -15.49 5.20
C HIS A 130 13.19 -14.79 4.59
N SER A 131 13.38 -14.89 3.27
CA SER A 131 14.47 -14.18 2.60
C SER A 131 14.18 -12.71 2.42
N HIS A 132 15.13 -11.88 2.89
CA HIS A 132 15.17 -10.44 2.67
C HIS A 132 15.96 -10.05 1.40
N THR A 133 16.24 -11.02 0.52
CA THR A 133 16.92 -10.79 -0.75
C THR A 133 15.90 -10.70 -1.90
N MET A 134 15.79 -9.51 -2.49
CA MET A 134 15.02 -9.24 -3.70
C MET A 134 13.54 -9.68 -3.62
N LEU A 135 13.19 -10.83 -4.23
CA LEU A 135 11.82 -11.37 -4.29
C LEU A 135 11.79 -12.87 -3.96
N GLN A 136 12.80 -13.39 -3.24
CA GLN A 136 12.97 -14.83 -2.99
C GLN A 136 11.90 -15.42 -2.06
N GLU A 137 11.31 -14.62 -1.17
CA GLU A 137 10.13 -14.99 -0.37
C GLU A 137 9.02 -15.57 -1.26
N GLN A 138 8.61 -14.84 -2.31
CA GLN A 138 7.61 -15.29 -3.27
C GLN A 138 7.97 -16.63 -3.95
N SER A 139 9.26 -16.88 -4.16
CA SER A 139 9.77 -18.12 -4.79
C SER A 139 9.76 -19.32 -3.84
N GLY A 140 9.60 -19.12 -2.52
CA GLY A 140 9.48 -20.20 -1.53
C GLY A 140 10.42 -20.11 -0.32
N VAL A 141 11.30 -19.10 -0.23
CA VAL A 141 12.25 -18.98 0.90
C VAL A 141 11.57 -18.36 2.12
N TYR A 142 10.77 -19.16 2.82
CA TYR A 142 10.13 -18.84 4.09
C TYR A 142 9.74 -20.09 4.90
N GLY A 143 9.61 -19.97 6.21
CA GLY A 143 9.15 -21.03 7.11
C GLY A 143 8.80 -20.49 8.51
N SER A 144 8.27 -21.34 9.38
CA SER A 144 7.70 -20.92 10.67
C SER A 144 8.68 -21.05 11.84
N ILE A 145 8.46 -20.26 12.90
CA ILE A 145 9.15 -20.39 14.18
C ILE A 145 8.09 -20.47 15.29
N VAL A 146 8.18 -21.47 16.16
CA VAL A 146 7.39 -21.60 17.38
C VAL A 146 8.34 -21.50 18.56
N ILE A 147 8.04 -20.60 19.50
CA ILE A 147 8.82 -20.47 20.72
C ILE A 147 7.90 -20.71 21.91
N HIS A 148 8.13 -21.83 22.60
CA HIS A 148 7.39 -22.22 23.80
C HIS A 148 7.81 -21.35 24.99
N PRO A 149 6.87 -20.80 25.78
CA PRO A 149 7.20 -20.06 26.98
C PRO A 149 7.80 -20.99 28.04
N GLN A 150 8.63 -20.47 28.95
CA GLN A 150 9.11 -21.26 30.09
C GLN A 150 7.98 -21.77 31.00
N LYS A 151 6.82 -21.10 30.95
CA LYS A 151 5.62 -21.48 31.68
C LYS A 151 4.39 -21.26 30.80
N GLU A 152 3.71 -22.34 30.47
CA GLU A 152 2.45 -22.25 29.73
C GLU A 152 1.35 -21.56 30.58
N THR A 153 0.71 -20.57 29.96
CA THR A 153 -0.38 -19.75 30.51
C THR A 153 -1.74 -20.09 29.91
N LEU A 154 -1.74 -20.60 28.68
CA LEU A 154 -2.92 -20.95 27.88
C LEU A 154 -3.25 -22.43 28.04
N LEU A 155 -4.55 -22.77 28.01
CA LEU A 155 -5.04 -24.15 28.17
C LEU A 155 -5.43 -24.75 26.82
N TYR A 156 -4.62 -25.67 26.31
CA TYR A 156 -4.86 -26.47 25.10
C TYR A 156 -4.26 -27.87 25.24
N ASP A 157 -4.75 -28.82 24.44
CA ASP A 157 -4.31 -30.22 24.43
C ASP A 157 -3.33 -30.51 23.28
N LYS A 158 -3.44 -29.73 22.19
CA LYS A 158 -2.66 -29.84 20.95
C LYS A 158 -2.41 -28.47 20.34
N GLU A 159 -1.48 -28.41 19.39
CA GLU A 159 -1.28 -27.22 18.56
C GLU A 159 -0.95 -27.58 17.10
N VAL A 160 -1.13 -26.60 16.21
CA VAL A 160 -0.81 -26.70 14.78
C VAL A 160 -0.40 -25.34 14.24
N VAL A 161 0.64 -25.33 13.40
CA VAL A 161 1.06 -24.12 12.68
C VAL A 161 0.47 -24.12 11.28
N LEU A 162 -0.19 -23.01 10.91
CA LEU A 162 -0.76 -22.76 9.58
C LEU A 162 -0.05 -21.55 8.94
N MET A 163 0.98 -21.84 8.12
CA MET A 163 1.64 -20.84 7.28
C MET A 163 0.78 -20.60 6.03
N LEU A 164 0.23 -19.40 5.92
CA LEU A 164 -0.54 -18.94 4.76
C LEU A 164 0.43 -18.38 3.70
N SER A 165 0.15 -18.62 2.43
CA SER A 165 0.90 -17.99 1.34
C SER A 165 0.12 -17.83 0.05
N ASP A 166 0.58 -16.89 -0.78
CA ASP A 166 0.19 -16.78 -2.19
C ASP A 166 1.26 -17.45 -3.08
N TRP A 167 0.85 -17.97 -4.23
CA TRP A 167 1.77 -18.65 -5.15
C TRP A 167 1.59 -18.22 -6.59
N THR A 168 2.69 -17.87 -7.25
CA THR A 168 2.75 -17.53 -8.67
C THR A 168 3.58 -18.56 -9.45
N ASN A 169 3.08 -18.94 -10.63
CA ASN A 169 3.84 -19.74 -11.60
C ASN A 169 4.74 -18.87 -12.49
N GLU A 170 4.81 -17.56 -12.24
CA GLU A 170 5.63 -16.61 -12.96
C GLU A 170 6.91 -16.31 -12.15
N LYS A 171 8.05 -16.07 -12.81
CA LYS A 171 9.22 -15.52 -12.10
C LYS A 171 8.83 -14.21 -11.41
N PRO A 172 9.11 -13.99 -10.10
CA PRO A 172 8.66 -12.78 -9.40
C PRO A 172 9.13 -11.47 -10.06
N MET A 173 10.34 -11.44 -10.63
CA MET A 173 10.83 -10.29 -11.40
C MET A 173 9.97 -9.97 -12.64
N ASN A 174 9.30 -10.96 -13.25
CA ASN A 174 8.36 -10.73 -14.34
C ASN A 174 7.02 -10.16 -13.83
N VAL A 175 6.61 -10.50 -12.60
CA VAL A 175 5.46 -9.89 -11.93
C VAL A 175 5.74 -8.41 -11.69
N LEU A 176 6.87 -8.08 -11.04
CA LEU A 176 7.30 -6.70 -10.78
C LEU A 176 7.46 -5.88 -12.08
N ARG A 177 8.03 -6.48 -13.13
CA ARG A 177 8.14 -5.85 -14.45
C ARG A 177 6.78 -5.59 -15.11
N ASN A 178 5.82 -6.51 -14.96
CA ASN A 178 4.47 -6.31 -15.48
C ASN A 178 3.73 -5.18 -14.72
N LEU A 179 3.90 -5.11 -13.40
CA LEU A 179 3.36 -4.04 -12.56
C LEU A 179 3.94 -2.67 -12.96
N LYS A 180 5.26 -2.55 -13.10
CA LYS A 180 5.95 -1.31 -13.51
C LYS A 180 5.66 -0.86 -14.96
N ARG A 181 5.25 -1.78 -15.83
CA ARG A 181 4.78 -1.47 -17.20
C ARG A 181 3.36 -0.89 -17.22
N GLY A 182 2.54 -1.17 -16.20
CA GLY A 182 1.15 -0.72 -16.10
C GLY A 182 0.22 -1.40 -17.11
N ASN A 183 -0.33 -2.58 -16.77
CA ASN A 183 -1.42 -3.18 -17.55
C ASN A 183 -2.55 -3.76 -16.67
N GLU A 184 -3.73 -3.88 -17.28
CA GLU A 184 -4.96 -4.36 -16.64
C GLU A 184 -5.02 -5.88 -16.44
N TRP A 185 -3.98 -6.63 -16.83
CA TRP A 185 -4.02 -8.09 -16.92
C TRP A 185 -4.37 -8.76 -15.59
N TYR A 186 -3.72 -8.36 -14.49
CA TYR A 186 -4.00 -8.94 -13.18
C TYR A 186 -5.40 -8.55 -12.68
N GLY A 187 -5.86 -7.31 -12.89
CA GLY A 187 -7.25 -6.88 -12.63
C GLY A 187 -8.29 -7.75 -13.33
N ILE A 188 -8.07 -8.04 -14.62
CA ILE A 188 -8.92 -8.93 -15.42
C ILE A 188 -8.86 -10.38 -14.90
N ARG A 189 -7.67 -10.90 -14.58
CA ARG A 189 -7.47 -12.30 -14.12
C ARG A 189 -8.06 -12.56 -12.73
N LYS A 190 -7.98 -11.60 -11.80
CA LYS A 190 -8.69 -11.63 -10.51
C LYS A 190 -10.22 -11.56 -10.67
N GLY A 191 -10.70 -11.06 -11.83
CA GLY A 191 -12.10 -10.73 -12.06
C GLY A 191 -12.54 -9.42 -11.43
N THR A 192 -11.58 -8.60 -10.96
CA THR A 192 -11.81 -7.40 -10.14
C THR A 192 -11.55 -6.08 -10.88
N SER A 193 -11.31 -6.10 -12.20
CA SER A 193 -11.29 -4.90 -13.05
C SER A 193 -12.67 -4.21 -13.14
N THR A 194 -12.69 -2.88 -13.24
CA THR A 194 -13.91 -2.05 -13.34
C THR A 194 -14.06 -1.42 -14.74
N PRO A 195 -14.37 -2.21 -15.78
CA PRO A 195 -14.59 -1.69 -17.13
C PRO A 195 -15.77 -0.72 -17.20
N LEU A 196 -15.70 0.21 -18.15
CA LEU A 196 -16.66 1.31 -18.26
C LEU A 196 -18.11 0.82 -18.42
N ASN A 197 -18.35 -0.30 -19.10
CA ASN A 197 -19.70 -0.85 -19.25
C ASN A 197 -20.35 -1.23 -17.90
N LYS A 198 -19.59 -1.86 -16.98
CA LYS A 198 -20.07 -2.22 -15.63
C LYS A 198 -20.28 -0.98 -14.77
N VAL A 199 -19.41 0.02 -14.91
CA VAL A 199 -19.51 1.31 -14.21
C VAL A 199 -20.78 2.06 -14.64
N ILE A 200 -21.06 2.17 -15.94
CA ILE A 200 -22.26 2.82 -16.46
C ILE A 200 -23.52 2.05 -16.06
N ALA A 201 -23.54 0.73 -16.22
CA ALA A 201 -24.69 -0.12 -15.86
C ALA A 201 -25.08 -0.04 -14.37
N ARG A 202 -24.18 0.40 -13.50
CA ARG A 202 -24.42 0.60 -12.06
C ARG A 202 -24.57 2.07 -11.64
N GLY A 203 -24.73 2.99 -12.59
CA GLY A 203 -24.87 4.43 -12.31
C GLY A 203 -23.62 5.06 -11.68
N ALA A 204 -22.44 4.46 -11.88
CA ALA A 204 -21.19 4.87 -11.22
C ALA A 204 -20.29 5.77 -12.10
N PHE A 205 -20.76 6.21 -13.27
CA PHE A 205 -19.95 6.98 -14.21
C PHE A 205 -19.41 8.30 -13.62
N GLY A 206 -20.21 9.02 -12.83
CA GLY A 206 -19.74 10.24 -12.14
C GLY A 206 -18.59 9.96 -11.15
N ALA A 207 -18.63 8.83 -10.44
CA ALA A 207 -17.54 8.43 -9.55
C ALA A 207 -16.28 8.01 -10.34
N GLN A 208 -16.45 7.40 -11.51
CA GLN A 208 -15.32 7.09 -12.40
C GLN A 208 -14.70 8.36 -13.01
N LEU A 209 -15.51 9.38 -13.34
CA LEU A 209 -15.02 10.69 -13.77
C LEU A 209 -14.23 11.38 -12.65
N ASP A 210 -14.66 11.28 -11.39
CA ASP A 210 -13.90 11.79 -10.25
C ASP A 210 -12.57 11.04 -10.07
N PHE A 211 -12.56 9.71 -10.09
CA PHE A 211 -11.31 8.94 -10.03
C PHE A 211 -10.35 9.37 -11.16
N TRP A 212 -10.86 9.53 -12.39
CA TRP A 212 -10.08 10.04 -13.50
C TRP A 212 -9.58 11.47 -13.28
N ARG A 213 -10.40 12.40 -12.75
CA ARG A 213 -9.99 13.77 -12.34
C ARG A 213 -8.78 13.72 -11.40
N GLN A 214 -8.78 12.74 -10.49
CA GLN A 214 -7.71 12.49 -9.52
C GLN A 214 -6.53 11.65 -10.04
N ARG A 215 -6.49 11.33 -11.35
CA ARG A 215 -5.48 10.47 -12.01
C ARG A 215 -5.46 9.02 -11.49
N MET A 216 -6.60 8.53 -11.02
CA MET A 216 -6.83 7.15 -10.62
C MET A 216 -7.61 6.41 -11.72
N GLY A 217 -7.32 5.13 -11.92
CA GLY A 217 -8.06 4.24 -12.81
C GLY A 217 -9.33 3.70 -12.14
N GLY A 218 -9.50 2.38 -12.18
CA GLY A 218 -10.41 1.70 -11.27
C GLY A 218 -9.81 1.58 -9.86
N ALA A 219 -10.65 1.36 -8.85
CA ALA A 219 -10.15 0.98 -7.52
C ALA A 219 -9.57 -0.44 -7.55
N ASP A 220 -8.35 -0.63 -7.04
CA ASP A 220 -7.79 -1.95 -6.74
C ASP A 220 -7.54 -2.13 -5.24
N ILE A 221 -7.47 -3.40 -4.83
CA ILE A 221 -7.38 -3.84 -3.43
C ILE A 221 -6.16 -4.77 -3.25
N ALA A 222 -5.73 -5.48 -4.29
CA ALA A 222 -4.52 -6.30 -4.32
C ALA A 222 -3.87 -6.14 -5.70
N ASP A 223 -2.55 -6.11 -5.84
CA ASP A 223 -1.94 -5.78 -7.16
C ASP A 223 -1.86 -6.99 -8.11
N VAL A 224 -1.51 -8.14 -7.57
CA VAL A 224 -1.10 -9.33 -8.33
C VAL A 224 -2.23 -10.35 -8.40
N TYR A 225 -2.31 -11.06 -9.52
CA TYR A 225 -3.12 -12.27 -9.63
C TYR A 225 -2.30 -13.50 -9.27
N TYR A 226 -2.79 -14.31 -8.33
CA TYR A 226 -2.20 -15.59 -7.98
C TYR A 226 -3.04 -16.76 -8.50
N PRO A 227 -2.45 -17.75 -9.19
CA PRO A 227 -3.14 -18.99 -9.56
C PRO A 227 -3.50 -19.88 -8.36
N ALA A 228 -2.83 -19.76 -7.20
CA ALA A 228 -3.21 -20.45 -5.97
C ALA A 228 -2.91 -19.64 -4.71
N PHE A 229 -3.72 -19.89 -3.67
CA PHE A 229 -3.46 -19.55 -2.27
C PHE A 229 -3.31 -20.85 -1.49
N LEU A 230 -2.47 -20.86 -0.47
CA LEU A 230 -1.99 -22.08 0.17
C LEU A 230 -2.00 -21.95 1.70
N ILE A 231 -2.27 -23.07 2.38
CA ILE A 231 -1.99 -23.31 3.79
C ILE A 231 -0.99 -24.46 3.86
N ASN A 232 0.16 -24.25 4.50
CA ASN A 232 1.28 -25.20 4.54
C ASN A 232 1.62 -25.78 3.15
N GLY A 233 1.58 -24.92 2.13
CA GLY A 233 1.95 -25.26 0.77
C GLY A 233 0.92 -26.10 0.00
N LYS A 234 -0.35 -26.19 0.45
CA LYS A 234 -1.48 -26.86 -0.24
C LYS A 234 -2.74 -25.98 -0.25
N GLN A 235 -3.59 -26.12 -1.27
CA GLN A 235 -4.90 -25.43 -1.30
C GLN A 235 -5.94 -26.04 -0.35
N ALA A 236 -5.79 -27.34 -0.04
CA ALA A 236 -6.57 -28.06 0.95
C ALA A 236 -5.63 -28.96 1.77
N ILE A 237 -5.76 -28.95 3.09
CA ILE A 237 -4.97 -29.78 4.00
C ILE A 237 -5.87 -30.34 5.12
N GLU A 238 -5.58 -31.55 5.57
CA GLU A 238 -6.39 -32.33 6.51
C GLU A 238 -5.53 -32.72 7.72
N TYR A 239 -6.09 -32.58 8.92
CA TYR A 239 -5.47 -32.95 10.19
C TYR A 239 -6.43 -33.88 10.98
N PRO A 240 -6.53 -35.15 10.57
CA PRO A 240 -7.50 -36.10 11.13
C PRO A 240 -7.16 -36.59 12.55
N ASP A 241 -5.92 -36.36 13.00
CA ASP A 241 -5.41 -36.86 14.29
C ASP A 241 -5.96 -36.08 15.50
N PHE A 242 -6.58 -34.91 15.28
CA PHE A 242 -7.27 -34.16 16.33
C PHE A 242 -8.60 -34.81 16.69
N LYS A 243 -8.82 -35.04 17.99
CA LYS A 243 -9.96 -35.81 18.51
C LYS A 243 -11.05 -34.89 19.02
N SER A 244 -12.29 -35.39 18.94
CA SER A 244 -13.47 -34.78 19.58
C SER A 244 -13.16 -34.33 21.02
N GLY A 245 -13.51 -33.08 21.32
CA GLY A 245 -13.30 -32.43 22.61
C GLY A 245 -11.90 -31.85 22.84
N GLU A 246 -10.88 -32.16 22.03
CA GLU A 246 -9.55 -31.55 22.18
C GLU A 246 -9.59 -30.04 21.87
N LYS A 247 -8.88 -29.27 22.69
CA LYS A 247 -8.58 -27.85 22.42
C LYS A 247 -7.29 -27.75 21.64
N VAL A 248 -7.37 -27.24 20.42
CA VAL A 248 -6.22 -27.06 19.53
C VAL A 248 -5.84 -25.59 19.45
N ARG A 249 -4.58 -25.26 19.75
CA ARG A 249 -3.97 -23.96 19.46
C ARG A 249 -3.57 -23.88 18.00
N VAL A 250 -4.34 -23.16 17.20
CA VAL A 250 -4.09 -22.91 15.78
C VAL A 250 -3.26 -21.64 15.65
N ARG A 251 -1.97 -21.80 15.35
CA ARG A 251 -0.98 -20.73 15.18
C ARG A 251 -0.92 -20.30 13.72
N VAL A 252 -1.42 -19.13 13.38
CA VAL A 252 -1.51 -18.65 12.00
C VAL A 252 -0.44 -17.60 11.71
N ILE A 253 0.26 -17.77 10.59
CA ILE A 253 1.27 -16.81 10.07
C ILE A 253 0.88 -16.47 8.63
N ASN A 254 0.80 -15.18 8.28
CA ASN A 254 0.65 -14.80 6.87
C ASN A 254 2.00 -14.51 6.20
N GLY A 255 2.61 -15.53 5.59
CA GLY A 255 3.82 -15.42 4.77
C GLY A 255 3.54 -15.28 3.26
N GLY A 256 2.41 -14.70 2.85
CA GLY A 256 2.12 -14.41 1.45
C GLY A 256 2.81 -13.13 0.97
N ALA A 257 3.36 -13.10 -0.24
CA ALA A 257 4.18 -11.99 -0.72
C ALA A 257 3.42 -10.67 -0.90
N SER A 258 2.10 -10.71 -1.04
CA SER A 258 1.28 -9.49 -1.15
C SER A 258 -0.18 -9.64 -0.73
N THR A 259 -0.63 -10.85 -0.38
CA THR A 259 -2.03 -11.13 -0.10
C THR A 259 -2.31 -11.12 1.40
N SER A 260 -3.12 -10.17 1.86
CA SER A 260 -3.81 -10.29 3.15
C SER A 260 -5.04 -11.20 2.99
N PHE A 261 -5.43 -11.86 4.07
CA PHE A 261 -6.54 -12.80 4.06
C PHE A 261 -7.62 -12.45 5.08
N TRP A 262 -8.86 -12.79 4.74
CA TRP A 262 -9.91 -13.03 5.71
C TRP A 262 -9.86 -14.49 6.17
N MET A 263 -9.75 -14.71 7.47
CA MET A 263 -9.84 -16.01 8.13
C MET A 263 -11.26 -16.23 8.65
N THR A 264 -11.85 -17.39 8.36
CA THR A 264 -13.14 -17.83 8.91
C THR A 264 -13.06 -19.28 9.39
N PHE A 265 -13.90 -19.63 10.37
CA PHE A 265 -13.93 -20.96 10.99
C PHE A 265 -15.35 -21.53 10.94
N GLY A 266 -15.48 -22.83 10.71
CA GLY A 266 -16.74 -23.56 10.86
C GLY A 266 -16.90 -24.14 12.27
N GLY A 267 -18.14 -24.37 12.69
CA GLY A 267 -18.45 -24.86 14.04
C GLY A 267 -18.61 -23.72 15.06
N GLU A 268 -18.12 -23.93 16.28
CA GLU A 268 -18.12 -22.89 17.32
C GLU A 268 -17.11 -21.78 17.01
N ASP A 269 -17.36 -20.57 17.52
CA ASP A 269 -16.49 -19.45 17.29
C ASP A 269 -15.13 -19.62 18.01
N PRO A 270 -14.01 -19.41 17.30
CA PRO A 270 -12.67 -19.58 17.86
C PRO A 270 -12.34 -18.44 18.83
N VAL A 271 -11.41 -18.71 19.75
CA VAL A 271 -10.94 -17.72 20.72
C VAL A 271 -9.54 -17.24 20.32
N LEU A 272 -9.41 -16.01 19.84
CA LEU A 272 -8.11 -15.37 19.57
C LEU A 272 -7.41 -15.09 20.91
N VAL A 273 -6.20 -15.61 21.08
CA VAL A 273 -5.43 -15.55 22.34
C VAL A 273 -4.04 -14.91 22.21
N SER A 274 -3.47 -14.83 21.01
CA SER A 274 -2.18 -14.16 20.77
C SER A 274 -2.19 -13.40 19.44
N ALA A 275 -1.40 -12.32 19.37
CA ALA A 275 -1.16 -11.54 18.16
C ALA A 275 0.31 -11.10 18.09
N ASP A 276 0.98 -11.31 16.96
CA ASP A 276 2.42 -11.07 16.76
C ASP A 276 3.28 -11.68 17.89
N GLY A 277 2.93 -12.92 18.27
CA GLY A 277 3.57 -13.68 19.34
C GLY A 277 3.19 -13.29 20.78
N HIS A 278 2.60 -12.11 21.03
CA HIS A 278 2.20 -11.69 22.37
C HIS A 278 0.77 -12.11 22.73
N ASP A 279 0.61 -12.70 23.93
CA ASP A 279 -0.70 -12.98 24.52
C ASP A 279 -1.57 -11.71 24.60
N VAL A 280 -2.86 -11.86 24.26
CA VAL A 280 -3.90 -10.84 24.41
C VAL A 280 -5.01 -11.35 25.33
N VAL A 281 -5.81 -10.43 25.86
CA VAL A 281 -7.07 -10.79 26.54
C VAL A 281 -7.94 -11.57 25.55
N PRO A 282 -8.39 -12.80 25.87
CA PRO A 282 -9.06 -13.67 24.90
C PRO A 282 -10.30 -13.03 24.23
N VAL A 283 -10.42 -13.19 22.91
CA VAL A 283 -11.51 -12.62 22.10
C VAL A 283 -12.19 -13.69 21.25
N VAL A 284 -13.48 -13.93 21.45
CA VAL A 284 -14.29 -14.81 20.60
C VAL A 284 -14.55 -14.11 19.25
N LYS A 285 -14.11 -14.70 18.13
CA LYS A 285 -14.21 -14.03 16.82
C LYS A 285 -14.11 -14.97 15.61
N ASN A 286 -15.23 -15.32 14.97
CA ASN A 286 -15.24 -16.15 13.76
C ASN A 286 -14.45 -15.58 12.58
N LYS A 287 -14.65 -14.29 12.26
CA LYS A 287 -14.07 -13.62 11.09
C LYS A 287 -12.99 -12.62 11.50
N THR A 288 -11.74 -12.89 11.11
CA THR A 288 -10.58 -12.02 11.40
C THR A 288 -9.77 -11.73 10.15
N PHE A 289 -9.34 -10.48 9.96
CA PHE A 289 -8.43 -10.08 8.89
C PHE A 289 -6.98 -10.27 9.36
N ILE A 290 -6.12 -10.81 8.49
CA ILE A 290 -4.68 -10.97 8.72
C ILE A 290 -3.91 -10.31 7.58
N GLY A 291 -3.25 -9.19 7.88
CA GLY A 291 -2.29 -8.55 6.99
C GLY A 291 -1.10 -9.45 6.70
N VAL A 292 -0.36 -9.16 5.63
CA VAL A 292 0.93 -9.84 5.38
C VAL A 292 1.86 -9.63 6.59
N ALA A 293 2.53 -10.69 7.00
CA ALA A 293 3.47 -10.75 8.12
C ALA A 293 2.93 -10.42 9.52
N GLU A 294 1.61 -10.46 9.70
CA GLU A 294 1.01 -10.60 11.03
C GLU A 294 0.95 -12.08 11.45
N THR A 295 0.96 -12.34 12.76
CA THR A 295 0.65 -13.67 13.32
C THR A 295 -0.51 -13.59 14.30
N TYR A 296 -1.33 -14.65 14.36
CA TYR A 296 -2.45 -14.77 15.29
C TYR A 296 -2.61 -16.22 15.76
N ASP A 297 -2.75 -16.42 17.07
CA ASP A 297 -3.09 -17.73 17.61
C ASP A 297 -4.55 -17.77 18.06
N PHE A 298 -5.23 -18.86 17.72
CA PHE A 298 -6.61 -19.15 18.12
C PHE A 298 -6.66 -20.46 18.93
N ILE A 299 -7.53 -20.54 19.92
CA ILE A 299 -7.96 -21.80 20.52
C ILE A 299 -9.28 -22.22 19.86
N VAL A 300 -9.33 -23.45 19.35
CA VAL A 300 -10.55 -24.08 18.80
C VAL A 300 -10.84 -25.38 19.54
N THR A 301 -12.11 -25.69 19.78
CA THR A 301 -12.54 -26.98 20.34
C THR A 301 -12.98 -27.88 19.20
N ILE A 302 -12.40 -29.07 19.06
CA ILE A 302 -12.83 -30.04 18.03
C ILE A 302 -14.24 -30.56 18.39
N PRO A 303 -15.21 -30.52 17.45
CA PRO A 303 -16.61 -30.86 17.73
C PRO A 303 -16.79 -32.36 18.06
N GLU A 304 -17.91 -32.69 18.71
CA GLU A 304 -18.23 -34.08 19.05
C GLU A 304 -18.44 -34.98 17.82
N ASP A 305 -19.08 -34.44 16.78
CA ASP A 305 -19.23 -35.04 15.46
C ASP A 305 -18.72 -34.08 14.38
N GLY A 306 -17.77 -34.56 13.58
CA GLY A 306 -17.26 -33.85 12.41
C GLY A 306 -15.92 -33.14 12.60
N LYS A 307 -15.61 -32.30 11.61
CA LYS A 307 -14.33 -31.60 11.49
C LYS A 307 -14.53 -30.13 11.16
N ILE A 308 -13.74 -29.26 11.76
CA ILE A 308 -13.77 -27.81 11.51
C ILE A 308 -13.10 -27.53 10.17
N GLU A 309 -13.76 -26.78 9.29
CA GLU A 309 -13.06 -26.05 8.24
C GLU A 309 -12.53 -24.73 8.80
N TYR A 310 -11.22 -24.54 8.76
CA TYR A 310 -10.59 -23.22 8.77
C TYR A 310 -10.37 -22.80 7.32
N ARG A 311 -10.87 -21.63 6.91
CA ARG A 311 -10.76 -21.11 5.55
C ARG A 311 -10.09 -19.75 5.52
N ILE A 312 -9.18 -19.58 4.56
CA ILE A 312 -8.67 -18.27 4.16
C ILE A 312 -9.34 -17.83 2.85
N THR A 313 -9.66 -16.54 2.76
CA THR A 313 -10.15 -15.88 1.53
C THR A 313 -9.28 -14.66 1.26
N ALA A 314 -8.72 -14.54 0.05
CA ALA A 314 -7.91 -13.36 -0.31
C ALA A 314 -8.70 -12.06 -0.13
N GLN A 315 -8.03 -10.95 0.25
CA GLN A 315 -8.69 -9.66 0.55
C GLN A 315 -9.54 -9.10 -0.61
N ASP A 316 -9.26 -9.47 -1.86
CA ASP A 316 -10.03 -9.09 -3.06
C ASP A 316 -11.08 -10.15 -3.47
N GLY A 317 -11.17 -11.25 -2.74
CA GLY A 317 -12.04 -12.39 -2.99
C GLY A 317 -11.68 -13.22 -4.23
N SER A 318 -10.46 -13.10 -4.77
CA SER A 318 -10.03 -13.83 -5.98
C SER A 318 -9.93 -15.34 -5.78
N GLY A 319 -9.64 -15.83 -4.58
CA GLY A 319 -9.60 -17.26 -4.25
C GLY A 319 -9.48 -17.56 -2.75
N THR A 320 -9.40 -18.85 -2.43
CA THR A 320 -9.43 -19.40 -1.07
C THR A 320 -8.47 -20.60 -0.91
N ALA A 321 -8.20 -20.96 0.35
CA ALA A 321 -7.63 -22.26 0.74
C ALA A 321 -8.24 -22.70 2.09
N SER A 322 -8.23 -24.00 2.38
CA SER A 322 -8.84 -24.56 3.61
C SER A 322 -7.94 -25.56 4.33
N ALA A 323 -7.96 -25.52 5.65
CA ALA A 323 -7.45 -26.57 6.54
C ALA A 323 -8.63 -27.22 7.26
N PHE A 324 -8.61 -28.54 7.41
CA PHE A 324 -9.65 -29.30 8.09
C PHE A 324 -9.09 -29.93 9.37
N LEU A 325 -9.70 -29.61 10.52
CA LEU A 325 -9.24 -30.03 11.85
C LEU A 325 -10.23 -31.07 12.43
N GLY A 326 -9.74 -32.28 12.68
CA GLY A 326 -10.55 -33.42 13.12
C GLY A 326 -11.03 -34.31 11.98
N SER A 327 -12.01 -35.18 12.24
CA SER A 327 -12.47 -36.21 11.30
C SER A 327 -14.00 -36.30 11.21
N GLY A 328 -14.53 -36.83 10.09
CA GLY A 328 -15.98 -36.92 9.85
C GLY A 328 -16.53 -35.78 8.99
N LYS A 329 -17.78 -35.38 9.24
CA LYS A 329 -18.51 -34.37 8.44
C LYS A 329 -17.91 -32.98 8.59
N THR A 330 -17.68 -32.28 7.48
CA THR A 330 -17.17 -30.90 7.51
C THR A 330 -18.22 -29.93 8.06
N LEU A 331 -17.85 -29.20 9.13
CA LEU A 331 -18.48 -27.95 9.55
C LEU A 331 -17.88 -26.83 8.70
N ALA A 332 -18.65 -26.31 7.74
CA ALA A 332 -18.13 -25.37 6.76
C ALA A 332 -17.88 -23.97 7.35
N ALA A 333 -16.79 -23.34 6.94
CA ALA A 333 -16.46 -21.98 7.34
C ALA A 333 -17.37 -20.94 6.66
N GLN A 334 -17.59 -19.79 7.31
CA GLN A 334 -18.29 -18.66 6.70
C GLN A 334 -17.65 -18.27 5.35
N VAL A 335 -18.47 -18.08 4.32
CA VAL A 335 -18.03 -17.55 3.03
C VAL A 335 -17.95 -16.02 3.12
N VAL A 336 -16.77 -15.46 2.84
CA VAL A 336 -16.60 -14.00 2.78
C VAL A 336 -16.96 -13.51 1.37
N PRO A 337 -17.89 -12.54 1.22
CA PRO A 337 -18.29 -12.04 -0.09
C PRO A 337 -17.17 -11.23 -0.75
N ARG A 338 -17.16 -11.21 -2.10
CA ARG A 338 -16.21 -10.39 -2.86
C ARG A 338 -16.45 -8.89 -2.60
N PRO A 339 -15.40 -8.06 -2.42
CA PRO A 339 -15.56 -6.62 -2.25
C PRO A 339 -16.24 -5.94 -3.45
N ASP A 340 -17.23 -5.09 -3.16
CA ASP A 340 -17.87 -4.28 -4.19
C ASP A 340 -17.06 -3.03 -4.53
N LYS A 341 -16.08 -3.18 -5.41
CA LYS A 341 -15.22 -2.08 -5.89
C LYS A 341 -15.99 -0.90 -6.51
N ILE A 342 -17.10 -1.15 -7.21
CA ILE A 342 -17.86 -0.06 -7.87
C ILE A 342 -18.69 0.70 -6.82
N GLY A 343 -19.32 -0.01 -5.89
CA GLY A 343 -19.99 0.61 -4.74
C GLY A 343 -19.01 1.37 -3.84
N MET A 344 -17.81 0.82 -3.63
CA MET A 344 -16.71 1.48 -2.91
C MET A 344 -16.28 2.78 -3.60
N MET A 345 -16.03 2.75 -4.92
CA MET A 345 -15.74 3.92 -5.75
C MET A 345 -16.85 4.99 -5.65
N GLN A 346 -18.12 4.59 -5.69
CA GLN A 346 -19.27 5.48 -5.50
C GLN A 346 -19.29 6.13 -4.11
N LYS A 347 -18.98 5.39 -3.04
CA LYS A 347 -18.90 5.94 -1.67
C LYS A 347 -17.76 6.94 -1.53
N MET A 348 -16.58 6.64 -2.09
CA MET A 348 -15.40 7.53 -2.03
C MET A 348 -15.63 8.85 -2.75
N ALA A 349 -16.19 8.80 -3.97
CA ALA A 349 -16.53 10.01 -4.72
C ALA A 349 -17.62 10.86 -4.04
N LYS A 350 -18.60 10.22 -3.36
CA LYS A 350 -19.60 10.93 -2.53
C LYS A 350 -19.00 11.65 -1.32
N MET A 351 -17.86 11.20 -0.83
CA MET A 351 -17.14 11.80 0.30
C MET A 351 -16.06 12.81 -0.14
N ASP A 352 -15.98 13.16 -1.44
CA ASP A 352 -14.93 14.00 -2.07
C ASP A 352 -13.49 13.64 -1.60
N MET A 353 -13.24 12.34 -1.42
CA MET A 353 -11.96 11.85 -0.91
C MET A 353 -10.85 12.14 -1.92
N LYS A 354 -9.80 12.82 -1.46
CA LYS A 354 -8.59 13.06 -2.26
C LYS A 354 -7.64 11.88 -2.20
N MET A 355 -7.33 11.33 -3.36
CA MET A 355 -6.51 10.16 -3.60
C MET A 355 -5.34 10.51 -4.52
N GLY A 356 -4.42 9.57 -4.74
CA GLY A 356 -3.27 9.80 -5.62
C GLY A 356 -2.20 10.72 -5.02
N ALA A 357 -1.99 10.62 -3.70
CA ALA A 357 -0.94 11.35 -3.00
C ALA A 357 0.44 10.97 -3.54
N HIS A 358 1.25 11.98 -3.87
CA HIS A 358 2.46 11.80 -4.66
C HIS A 358 3.44 10.79 -4.08
N ALA A 359 3.84 9.79 -4.88
CA ALA A 359 4.86 8.82 -4.49
C ALA A 359 6.28 9.39 -4.64
N ILE A 360 6.48 10.31 -5.58
CA ILE A 360 7.72 11.05 -5.81
C ILE A 360 7.40 12.54 -5.87
N LYS A 361 7.88 13.32 -4.89
CA LYS A 361 7.82 14.79 -4.89
C LYS A 361 9.04 15.44 -5.56
N TYR A 362 8.92 16.70 -5.96
CA TYR A 362 9.97 17.42 -6.71
C TYR A 362 11.28 17.65 -5.93
N ARG A 363 11.18 17.98 -4.63
CA ARG A 363 12.35 18.23 -3.77
C ARG A 363 12.37 17.22 -2.63
N PRO A 364 12.98 16.02 -2.77
CA PRO A 364 12.87 14.93 -1.80
C PRO A 364 13.27 15.36 -0.37
N LYS A 365 14.33 16.16 -0.24
CA LYS A 365 14.84 16.70 1.03
C LYS A 365 13.98 17.78 1.71
N LYS A 366 12.96 18.32 1.03
CA LYS A 366 12.05 19.31 1.64
C LYS A 366 11.00 18.58 2.48
N ASP A 367 10.93 18.87 3.78
CA ASP A 367 9.84 18.34 4.60
C ASP A 367 8.52 19.01 4.20
N GLU A 368 7.56 18.18 3.80
CA GLU A 368 6.22 18.57 3.37
C GLU A 368 5.16 17.63 3.94
N ARG A 369 5.49 16.78 4.92
CA ARG A 369 4.59 15.72 5.43
C ARG A 369 3.26 16.24 5.96
N PHE A 370 3.26 17.40 6.62
CA PHE A 370 2.04 18.06 7.07
C PHE A 370 1.22 18.68 5.93
N LYS A 371 1.89 19.19 4.88
CA LYS A 371 1.19 19.67 3.67
C LYS A 371 0.48 18.51 2.97
N ILE A 372 1.21 17.41 2.74
CA ILE A 372 0.67 16.20 2.09
C ILE A 372 -0.51 15.64 2.91
N LYS A 373 -0.39 15.56 4.24
CA LYS A 373 -1.51 15.16 5.12
C LYS A 373 -2.73 16.07 4.96
N ASN A 374 -2.56 17.39 4.96
CA ASN A 374 -3.68 18.33 4.85
C ASN A 374 -4.31 18.34 3.44
N GLU A 375 -3.54 17.98 2.42
CA GLU A 375 -3.95 17.98 1.01
C GLU A 375 -4.69 16.69 0.60
N TYR A 376 -4.33 15.53 1.18
CA TYR A 376 -4.85 14.21 0.78
C TYR A 376 -5.42 13.35 1.93
N GLY A 377 -5.13 13.67 3.19
CA GLY A 377 -5.71 12.93 4.32
C GLY A 377 -7.22 13.15 4.40
N MET A 378 -7.96 12.18 4.96
CA MET A 378 -9.38 12.37 5.23
C MET A 378 -9.59 13.61 6.09
N GLN A 379 -10.23 14.64 5.50
CA GLN A 379 -10.73 15.77 6.24
C GLN A 379 -11.99 15.32 6.96
N MET A 380 -11.80 14.80 8.17
CA MET A 380 -12.89 14.61 9.11
C MET A 380 -13.45 16.00 9.43
N ASP A 381 -14.55 16.38 8.77
CA ASP A 381 -15.36 17.54 9.13
C ASP A 381 -15.97 17.30 10.51
N MET A 382 -15.15 17.52 11.54
CA MET A 382 -15.60 17.75 12.90
C MET A 382 -16.56 18.95 12.84
N PRO A 383 -17.80 18.83 13.34
CA PRO A 383 -18.65 19.99 13.56
C PRO A 383 -17.85 21.06 14.31
N LYS A 384 -17.87 22.31 13.84
CA LYS A 384 -17.04 23.40 14.37
C LYS A 384 -17.28 23.69 15.87
N ASP A 385 -18.35 23.12 16.43
CA ASP A 385 -18.80 23.29 17.81
C ASP A 385 -18.38 22.16 18.76
N SER A 386 -17.80 21.04 18.27
CA SER A 386 -17.23 19.97 19.11
C SER A 386 -15.70 20.10 19.29
N ALA A 387 -15.23 21.34 19.47
CA ALA A 387 -13.88 21.59 19.96
C ALA A 387 -13.72 21.06 21.40
N MET A 388 -12.83 20.08 21.60
CA MET A 388 -12.40 19.70 22.94
C MET A 388 -11.80 20.92 23.65
N LYS A 389 -12.46 21.41 24.70
CA LYS A 389 -11.87 22.35 25.65
C LYS A 389 -10.75 21.65 26.43
N GLY A 390 -9.54 21.64 25.89
CA GLY A 390 -8.44 20.94 26.58
C GLY A 390 -7.10 20.81 25.86
N MET A 391 -6.63 21.81 25.11
CA MET A 391 -5.19 22.13 24.94
C MET A 391 -5.04 23.30 23.95
N GLN A 392 -5.01 24.53 24.48
CA GLN A 392 -4.71 25.72 23.70
C GLN A 392 -3.19 25.94 23.73
N MET A 393 -2.48 25.47 22.69
CA MET A 393 -1.05 25.77 22.54
C MET A 393 -0.87 27.23 22.08
N ASP A 394 -0.37 28.05 22.99
CA ASP A 394 -0.05 29.46 22.77
C ASP A 394 1.20 29.61 21.89
N HIS A 395 1.03 30.11 20.67
CA HIS A 395 2.13 30.41 19.74
C HIS A 395 2.76 31.81 19.94
N SER A 396 2.44 32.55 21.01
CA SER A 396 2.88 33.94 21.21
C SER A 396 4.32 34.15 21.73
N LYS A 397 5.21 33.15 21.63
CA LYS A 397 6.62 33.24 22.10
C LYS A 397 7.70 32.84 21.07
N MET A 398 7.68 33.51 19.91
CA MET A 398 8.91 33.77 19.14
C MET A 398 8.95 35.23 18.66
N LYS A 399 9.40 36.14 19.54
CA LYS A 399 9.93 37.46 19.19
C LYS A 399 11.42 37.46 19.52
N GLY A 400 12.30 37.61 18.52
CA GLY A 400 13.73 37.66 18.80
C GLY A 400 14.71 37.38 17.67
N MET A 401 14.43 37.75 16.42
CA MET A 401 15.49 37.90 15.40
C MET A 401 15.36 39.26 14.72
N LYS A 402 16.44 40.04 14.76
CA LYS A 402 16.53 41.34 14.09
C LYS A 402 16.85 41.13 12.62
N MET A 403 16.18 41.87 11.74
CA MET A 403 16.70 42.20 10.41
C MET A 403 16.97 43.70 10.37
N ASP A 404 18.21 44.05 10.68
CA ASP A 404 18.83 45.27 10.16
C ASP A 404 19.74 44.84 9.00
N ASP A 405 20.01 45.75 8.06
CA ASP A 405 20.77 45.56 6.82
C ASP A 405 20.17 44.65 5.72
N MET A 406 19.33 45.26 4.87
CA MET A 406 19.68 45.36 3.45
C MET A 406 19.05 46.59 2.79
N LYS A 407 19.87 47.35 2.05
CA LYS A 407 19.54 48.66 1.49
C LYS A 407 18.73 48.56 0.19
N HIS A 408 17.86 49.53 -0.03
CA HIS A 408 17.16 49.74 -1.31
C HIS A 408 18.14 49.83 -2.49
N LYS A 409 17.78 49.17 -3.60
CA LYS A 409 18.05 49.70 -4.94
C LYS A 409 16.75 49.72 -5.75
N GLN A 410 16.43 50.92 -6.19
CA GLN A 410 15.34 51.26 -7.10
C GLN A 410 15.70 50.87 -8.53
N MET A 411 14.71 50.42 -9.31
CA MET A 411 14.69 50.64 -10.76
C MET A 411 13.26 50.96 -11.20
N ASP A 412 13.14 51.98 -12.04
CA ASP A 412 11.87 52.56 -12.46
C ASP A 412 11.25 51.82 -13.65
N MET A 413 9.92 51.94 -13.79
CA MET A 413 9.15 51.45 -14.93
C MET A 413 8.91 52.58 -15.96
N PRO A 414 9.09 52.33 -17.27
CA PRO A 414 8.43 53.09 -18.32
C PRO A 414 6.90 52.84 -18.33
N LYS A 415 6.14 53.80 -18.85
CA LYS A 415 4.67 53.83 -18.85
C LYS A 415 4.05 53.43 -20.19
N ASP A 416 2.73 53.22 -20.16
CA ASP A 416 1.78 53.17 -21.29
C ASP A 416 1.91 51.91 -22.19
N SER A 417 0.87 51.26 -22.76
CA SER A 417 -0.61 51.34 -22.69
C SER A 417 -1.18 50.04 -23.34
N THR A 418 -2.45 49.58 -23.31
CA THR A 418 -3.71 49.88 -22.58
C THR A 418 -4.68 48.69 -22.77
N MET A 419 -5.45 48.24 -21.77
CA MET A 419 -6.70 47.46 -21.97
C MET A 419 -7.68 47.59 -20.79
N LYS A 420 -9.00 47.49 -21.08
CA LYS A 420 -10.12 47.81 -20.16
C LYS A 420 -10.68 46.57 -19.45
N GLY A 421 -11.33 46.78 -18.29
CA GLY A 421 -12.57 46.05 -17.96
C GLY A 421 -12.57 45.15 -16.72
N MET A 422 -12.41 45.72 -15.53
CA MET A 422 -12.90 45.11 -14.28
C MET A 422 -13.81 46.09 -13.54
N GLN A 423 -14.96 45.61 -13.06
CA GLN A 423 -15.75 46.25 -12.01
C GLN A 423 -15.82 45.30 -10.82
N ILE A 424 -15.29 45.75 -9.69
CA ILE A 424 -15.53 45.23 -8.34
C ILE A 424 -15.88 46.47 -7.51
N ASP A 425 -16.99 46.44 -6.78
CA ASP A 425 -17.36 47.50 -5.84
C ASP A 425 -17.35 46.96 -4.39
N HIS A 426 -16.92 47.83 -3.46
CA HIS A 426 -16.75 47.56 -2.04
C HIS A 426 -17.55 48.58 -1.20
N SER A 427 -18.64 48.13 -0.58
CA SER A 427 -19.37 48.87 0.47
C SER A 427 -19.52 47.99 1.71
N LYS A 428 -18.54 47.99 2.64
CA LYS A 428 -18.25 48.97 3.71
C LYS A 428 -19.00 48.68 5.03
N MET A 429 -18.22 48.34 6.05
CA MET A 429 -18.66 48.40 7.46
C MET A 429 -18.67 49.85 7.99
N LYS A 430 -19.68 50.17 8.82
CA LYS A 430 -19.76 51.13 9.95
C LYS A 430 -21.25 51.43 10.17
N GLY A 431 -21.83 51.46 11.38
CA GLY A 431 -21.32 51.27 12.74
C GLY A 431 -21.97 52.28 13.70
N MET A 432 -22.69 51.82 14.73
CA MET A 432 -23.18 52.66 15.84
C MET A 432 -23.23 51.88 17.17
N LYS A 433 -23.05 52.58 18.28
CA LYS A 433 -23.29 52.14 19.67
C LYS A 433 -24.38 53.01 20.29
N MET A 434 -25.13 52.46 21.24
CA MET A 434 -25.67 53.14 22.44
C MET A 434 -26.07 52.07 23.48
N ASP A 435 -26.30 52.50 24.72
CA ASP A 435 -26.11 51.68 25.93
C ASP A 435 -27.39 51.08 26.55
N ASP A 436 -27.18 50.18 27.52
CA ASP A 436 -28.03 49.73 28.63
C ASP A 436 -29.57 49.91 28.60
N MET A 437 -30.32 48.80 28.72
CA MET A 437 -31.11 48.48 29.93
C MET A 437 -31.86 47.11 29.87
N LYS A 438 -32.53 46.74 30.98
CA LYS A 438 -32.98 45.38 31.32
C LYS A 438 -34.45 45.07 30.99
N HIS A 439 -34.73 43.76 30.99
CA HIS A 439 -35.96 43.07 31.43
C HIS A 439 -37.22 42.97 30.52
N LYS A 440 -37.61 41.70 30.33
CA LYS A 440 -38.96 41.11 30.49
C LYS A 440 -40.12 41.52 29.57
N GLN A 441 -40.58 40.48 28.86
CA GLN A 441 -41.93 39.88 28.99
C GLN A 441 -43.09 40.41 28.11
N MET A 442 -43.45 39.53 27.16
CA MET A 442 -44.80 39.17 26.67
C MET A 442 -45.61 40.08 25.73
N ASP A 443 -46.45 39.32 25.00
CA ASP A 443 -47.72 39.61 24.34
C ASP A 443 -47.78 40.36 22.99
N MET A 444 -48.15 39.55 21.99
CA MET A 444 -48.84 39.96 20.76
C MET A 444 -50.17 40.65 21.09
N PRO A 445 -50.68 41.51 20.20
CA PRO A 445 -51.80 41.01 19.38
C PRO A 445 -51.97 41.61 17.96
N LYS A 446 -52.34 40.71 17.03
CA LYS A 446 -53.50 40.79 16.10
C LYS A 446 -53.56 41.73 14.87
N ASP A 447 -54.08 41.08 13.82
CA ASP A 447 -55.08 41.50 12.82
C ASP A 447 -54.77 42.56 11.74
N SER A 448 -54.63 42.08 10.50
CA SER A 448 -55.50 42.46 9.34
C SER A 448 -55.11 41.63 8.09
N THR A 449 -55.78 40.51 7.80
CA THR A 449 -56.95 40.37 6.90
C THR A 449 -56.73 40.69 5.42
N MET A 450 -56.71 39.65 4.57
CA MET A 450 -57.56 39.41 3.36
C MET A 450 -56.94 38.23 2.58
N LYS A 451 -57.63 37.08 2.49
CA LYS A 451 -58.40 36.61 1.30
C LYS A 451 -57.60 36.63 -0.02
N GLY A 452 -57.44 35.54 -0.77
CA GLY A 452 -57.90 34.15 -0.61
C GLY A 452 -58.39 33.54 -1.93
N MET A 453 -58.01 32.30 -2.22
CA MET A 453 -58.65 31.40 -3.19
C MET A 453 -58.47 29.95 -2.72
N GLU A 454 -59.55 29.15 -2.80
CA GLU A 454 -59.68 27.78 -2.26
C GLU A 454 -59.08 26.73 -3.22
N MET A 455 -58.56 25.59 -2.73
CA MET A 455 -59.19 24.23 -2.64
C MET A 455 -59.89 23.76 -3.94
N ASP A 456 -59.83 22.49 -4.37
CA ASP A 456 -59.91 21.24 -3.59
C ASP A 456 -59.25 20.02 -4.30
N HIS A 457 -59.13 18.90 -3.58
CA HIS A 457 -58.61 17.59 -3.97
C HIS A 457 -59.60 16.73 -4.79
N SER A 458 -59.15 15.60 -5.37
CA SER A 458 -59.75 14.25 -5.12
C SER A 458 -59.26 13.13 -6.07
N LYS A 459 -59.50 11.86 -5.63
CA LYS A 459 -59.33 10.53 -6.29
C LYS A 459 -57.90 9.96 -6.22
N MET A 460 -57.61 8.86 -5.48
CA MET A 460 -58.11 7.45 -5.50
C MET A 460 -57.78 6.74 -6.84
N ASP A 461 -57.36 5.46 -6.91
CA ASP A 461 -57.59 4.29 -6.03
C ASP A 461 -56.45 3.21 -6.13
N HIS A 462 -56.55 2.12 -5.36
CA HIS A 462 -55.61 1.01 -5.20
C HIS A 462 -55.57 -0.04 -6.34
N SER A 463 -54.50 -0.84 -6.38
CA SER A 463 -54.61 -2.28 -6.71
C SER A 463 -53.56 -3.12 -5.98
N LYS A 464 -53.92 -4.37 -5.63
CA LYS A 464 -53.10 -5.34 -4.89
C LYS A 464 -52.57 -6.43 -5.82
N THR A 465 -51.46 -7.06 -5.44
CA THR A 465 -51.23 -8.49 -5.69
C THR A 465 -50.53 -9.13 -4.49
N GLN A 466 -51.13 -10.19 -3.93
CA GLN A 466 -50.50 -11.07 -2.94
C GLN A 466 -49.67 -12.15 -3.64
N MET A 467 -48.65 -12.64 -2.95
CA MET A 467 -48.26 -14.06 -2.89
C MET A 467 -47.62 -14.29 -1.52
N ASP A 468 -48.07 -15.31 -0.80
CA ASP A 468 -47.74 -15.54 0.60
C ASP A 468 -46.51 -16.45 0.79
N GLY A 469 -45.85 -16.29 1.95
CA GLY A 469 -45.43 -17.44 2.76
C GLY A 469 -43.99 -17.96 2.60
N MET A 470 -43.13 -17.60 3.57
CA MET A 470 -42.35 -18.57 4.34
C MET A 470 -42.00 -17.97 5.72
N GLN A 471 -42.11 -18.77 6.77
CA GLN A 471 -41.88 -18.34 8.16
C GLN A 471 -40.41 -18.51 8.55
N GLU A 472 -39.81 -17.50 9.19
CA GLU A 472 -38.65 -17.67 10.04
C GLU A 472 -39.00 -17.35 11.50
N ASN A 473 -38.84 -18.33 12.38
CA ASN A 473 -39.02 -18.16 13.83
C ASN A 473 -37.73 -17.61 14.45
N HIS A 474 -37.64 -16.28 14.60
CA HIS A 474 -36.68 -15.68 15.53
C HIS A 474 -37.23 -15.75 16.97
N MET A 475 -36.74 -16.72 17.75
CA MET A 475 -36.94 -16.75 19.20
C MET A 475 -35.99 -15.74 19.87
N VAL A 476 -36.56 -14.65 20.39
CA VAL A 476 -35.85 -13.66 21.21
C VAL A 476 -36.38 -13.70 22.64
N VAL A 477 -35.49 -13.83 23.62
CA VAL A 477 -35.74 -13.60 25.05
C VAL A 477 -34.50 -12.82 25.55
N ALA A 478 -34.53 -11.49 25.68
CA ALA A 478 -35.21 -10.65 26.70
C ALA A 478 -34.66 -10.85 28.12
N ASP A 479 -34.49 -9.85 28.99
CA ASP A 479 -34.41 -8.37 28.91
C ASP A 479 -33.86 -7.89 30.27
N SER A 480 -33.07 -6.80 30.32
CA SER A 480 -32.87 -6.06 31.58
C SER A 480 -32.61 -4.54 31.40
N LYS A 481 -33.64 -3.85 30.88
CA LYS A 481 -34.09 -2.50 31.32
C LYS A 481 -33.11 -1.32 31.32
N LYS A 482 -33.22 -0.53 30.25
CA LYS A 482 -33.54 0.92 30.22
C LYS A 482 -32.80 1.90 31.17
N GLY A 483 -31.97 2.75 30.55
CA GLY A 483 -31.93 4.19 30.83
C GLY A 483 -32.22 4.96 29.53
N ASN A 484 -33.20 5.87 29.53
CA ASN A 484 -33.58 6.61 28.32
C ASN A 484 -32.61 7.77 28.02
N GLY A 485 -31.97 7.73 26.85
CA GLY A 485 -31.37 8.90 26.20
C GLY A 485 -31.74 8.88 24.72
N MET A 486 -32.46 9.90 24.24
CA MET A 486 -32.73 10.07 22.81
C MET A 486 -31.49 10.68 22.14
N GLU A 487 -30.53 9.85 21.75
CA GLU A 487 -29.55 10.22 20.73
C GLU A 487 -30.10 9.83 19.36
N SER A 488 -30.32 10.82 18.49
CA SER A 488 -30.73 10.55 17.12
C SER A 488 -29.53 9.98 16.35
N GLU A 489 -29.61 8.69 15.98
CA GLU A 489 -28.63 8.05 15.10
C GLU A 489 -28.73 8.61 13.66
N MET A 490 -28.22 9.81 13.42
CA MET A 490 -27.75 10.18 12.08
C MET A 490 -26.36 9.57 11.86
N LYS A 491 -26.32 8.25 11.64
CA LYS A 491 -25.11 7.54 11.23
C LYS A 491 -24.68 8.03 9.84
N MET A 492 -23.71 8.94 9.80
CA MET A 492 -23.07 9.40 8.57
C MET A 492 -22.46 8.19 7.83
N GLU A 493 -22.97 7.89 6.63
CA GLU A 493 -22.69 6.64 5.89
C GLU A 493 -21.21 6.39 5.52
N GLY A 494 -20.32 7.35 5.77
CA GLY A 494 -18.90 7.29 5.46
C GLY A 494 -18.00 6.61 6.50
N MET A 495 -18.27 6.78 7.81
CA MET A 495 -17.36 6.35 8.88
C MET A 495 -17.18 4.82 9.04
N ASN A 496 -17.91 4.03 8.26
CA ASN A 496 -17.90 2.56 8.34
C ASN A 496 -17.26 1.87 7.12
N LEU A 497 -16.59 2.61 6.23
CA LEU A 497 -16.06 2.00 4.99
C LEU A 497 -14.90 1.02 5.26
N PHE A 498 -14.09 1.29 6.28
CA PHE A 498 -12.94 0.47 6.68
C PHE A 498 -12.93 0.12 8.18
N SER A 499 -14.06 0.30 8.87
CA SER A 499 -14.14 0.16 10.32
C SER A 499 -13.90 -1.27 10.83
N GLU A 500 -13.97 -2.29 9.98
CA GLU A 500 -13.65 -3.68 10.33
C GLU A 500 -12.14 -4.02 10.40
N TYR A 501 -11.27 -3.11 9.94
CA TYR A 501 -9.81 -3.32 9.87
C TYR A 501 -9.02 -2.69 11.05
N ASN A 502 -9.70 -2.32 12.13
CA ASN A 502 -9.07 -1.72 13.32
C ASN A 502 -8.44 -2.76 14.26
N TYR A 503 -7.73 -2.30 15.30
CA TYR A 503 -7.13 -3.14 16.34
C TYR A 503 -7.77 -2.99 17.74
N ASP A 504 -8.93 -2.33 17.86
CA ASP A 504 -9.57 -2.03 19.15
C ASP A 504 -10.03 -3.27 19.93
N TYR A 505 -10.22 -4.40 19.24
CA TYR A 505 -10.56 -5.67 19.87
C TYR A 505 -9.35 -6.34 20.54
N LEU A 506 -8.12 -5.97 20.19
CA LEU A 506 -6.91 -6.48 20.85
C LEU A 506 -6.58 -5.65 22.08
N ARG A 507 -6.41 -6.32 23.22
CA ARG A 507 -6.01 -5.73 24.49
C ARG A 507 -4.90 -6.57 25.12
N SER A 508 -3.80 -5.96 25.55
CA SER A 508 -2.77 -6.68 26.30
C SER A 508 -3.30 -7.09 27.69
N PRO A 509 -2.96 -8.29 28.21
CA PRO A 509 -3.32 -8.68 29.57
C PRO A 509 -2.58 -7.87 30.64
N VAL A 510 -1.44 -7.26 30.28
CA VAL A 510 -0.60 -6.43 31.16
C VAL A 510 -0.59 -4.98 30.72
N LYS A 511 -0.16 -4.07 31.61
CA LYS A 511 0.13 -2.69 31.19
C LYS A 511 1.39 -2.70 30.32
N THR A 512 1.29 -2.06 29.17
CA THR A 512 2.37 -1.96 28.19
C THR A 512 2.86 -0.52 28.04
N ASN A 513 2.37 0.44 28.84
CA ASN A 513 2.68 1.86 28.70
C ASN A 513 4.05 2.24 29.26
N TYR A 514 4.67 3.24 28.63
CA TYR A 514 5.91 3.84 29.08
C TYR A 514 5.67 4.85 30.22
N SER A 515 6.75 5.24 30.91
CA SER A 515 6.69 6.25 31.97
C SER A 515 6.05 7.55 31.47
N ALA A 516 5.09 8.10 32.21
CA ALA A 516 4.43 9.37 31.88
C ALA A 516 5.40 10.58 31.85
N ASN A 517 6.61 10.42 32.41
CA ASN A 517 7.67 11.42 32.40
C ASN A 517 8.68 11.21 31.25
N ALA A 518 8.56 10.16 30.45
CA ALA A 518 9.43 9.95 29.29
C ALA A 518 9.11 11.00 28.21
N PRO A 519 10.12 11.65 27.60
CA PRO A 519 9.89 12.51 26.43
C PRO A 519 9.26 11.70 25.29
N VAL A 520 8.46 12.37 24.45
CA VAL A 520 7.83 11.75 23.27
C VAL A 520 8.23 12.51 22.01
N LYS A 521 8.79 11.80 21.04
CA LYS A 521 9.13 12.29 19.71
C LYS A 521 8.08 11.84 18.70
N GLU A 522 7.29 12.79 18.20
CA GLU A 522 6.23 12.55 17.23
C GLU A 522 6.75 12.53 15.78
N ILE A 523 6.42 11.49 15.02
CA ILE A 523 6.80 11.32 13.61
C ILE A 523 5.55 11.03 12.77
N LEU A 524 5.28 11.88 11.78
CA LEU A 524 4.27 11.62 10.76
C LEU A 524 4.91 10.97 9.51
N LEU A 525 4.45 9.76 9.17
CA LEU A 525 4.76 9.08 7.91
C LEU A 525 3.46 8.90 7.11
N ASN A 526 3.31 9.67 6.04
CA ASN A 526 2.23 9.47 5.09
C ASN A 526 2.61 8.34 4.13
N LEU A 527 1.80 7.28 4.01
CA LEU A 527 2.03 6.21 3.03
C LEU A 527 1.50 6.69 1.68
N THR A 528 2.34 6.67 0.64
CA THR A 528 2.09 7.28 -0.67
C THR A 528 2.41 6.30 -1.81
N GLY A 529 1.73 6.42 -2.95
CA GLY A 529 1.80 5.43 -4.01
C GLY A 529 1.37 5.93 -5.39
N ASN A 530 2.04 5.43 -6.43
CA ASN A 530 1.74 5.69 -7.83
C ASN A 530 1.57 4.37 -8.57
N MET A 531 0.32 4.02 -8.88
CA MET A 531 -0.01 2.76 -9.56
C MET A 531 0.55 2.68 -10.99
N GLN A 532 0.63 3.80 -11.71
CA GLN A 532 0.99 3.81 -13.13
C GLN A 532 2.45 3.41 -13.38
N ARG A 533 3.37 3.88 -12.53
CA ARG A 533 4.80 3.54 -12.58
C ARG A 533 5.18 2.46 -11.56
N TYR A 534 4.21 2.03 -10.77
CA TYR A 534 4.35 1.12 -9.64
C TYR A 534 5.51 1.51 -8.70
N ILE A 535 5.33 2.68 -8.07
CA ILE A 535 6.27 3.28 -7.12
C ILE A 535 5.53 3.52 -5.81
N TRP A 536 6.14 3.11 -4.71
CA TRP A 536 5.56 3.13 -3.37
C TRP A 536 6.54 3.79 -2.41
N SER A 537 6.06 4.58 -1.46
CA SER A 537 6.93 5.45 -0.67
C SER A 537 6.28 5.95 0.61
N MET A 538 7.07 6.68 1.42
CA MET A 538 6.56 7.45 2.56
C MET A 538 6.87 8.92 2.34
N ASN A 539 5.94 9.82 2.67
CA ASN A 539 6.06 11.28 2.53
C ASN A 539 6.51 11.73 1.11
N GLY A 540 6.13 10.97 0.07
CA GLY A 540 6.52 11.20 -1.32
C GLY A 540 8.00 11.02 -1.62
N VAL A 541 8.69 10.16 -0.86
CA VAL A 541 10.13 9.86 -1.02
C VAL A 541 10.37 8.34 -0.91
N PRO A 542 10.75 7.64 -2.00
CA PRO A 542 11.17 6.24 -1.96
C PRO A 542 12.48 6.03 -1.17
N LEU A 543 12.81 4.78 -0.80
CA LEU A 543 14.06 4.44 -0.09
C LEU A 543 15.30 5.04 -0.79
N ALA A 544 15.38 4.98 -2.11
CA ALA A 544 16.53 5.51 -2.87
C ALA A 544 16.69 7.05 -2.90
N GLU A 545 15.76 7.81 -2.32
CA GLU A 545 15.87 9.27 -2.19
C GLU A 545 15.74 9.77 -0.74
N THR A 546 15.70 8.86 0.25
CA THR A 546 15.51 9.21 1.67
C THR A 546 16.79 9.08 2.48
N ASP A 547 16.94 9.96 3.48
CA ASP A 547 17.91 9.79 4.55
C ASP A 547 17.34 8.85 5.65
N LYS A 548 18.19 8.39 6.58
CA LYS A 548 17.78 7.56 7.73
C LYS A 548 16.87 8.35 8.69
N ILE A 549 15.92 7.66 9.33
CA ILE A 549 15.11 8.24 10.41
C ILE A 549 15.86 8.04 11.73
N LYS A 550 16.32 9.14 12.33
CA LYS A 550 17.05 9.11 13.61
C LYS A 550 16.11 8.80 14.78
N ILE A 551 16.38 7.71 15.47
CA ILE A 551 15.80 7.36 16.77
C ILE A 551 16.82 7.78 17.83
N GLU A 552 16.35 8.45 18.89
CA GLU A 552 17.22 8.90 19.99
C GLU A 552 16.93 8.05 21.22
N GLY A 553 17.98 7.66 21.95
CA GLY A 553 17.86 6.88 23.16
C GLY A 553 17.15 7.63 24.29
N GLY A 554 16.45 6.91 25.16
CA GLY A 554 15.89 7.47 26.39
C GLY A 554 14.50 8.13 26.26
N GLN A 555 13.92 8.17 25.06
CA GLN A 555 12.58 8.71 24.81
C GLN A 555 11.68 7.74 24.05
N VAL A 556 10.37 7.98 24.10
CA VAL A 556 9.37 7.27 23.28
C VAL A 556 9.36 7.88 21.88
N THR A 557 9.51 7.04 20.85
CA THR A 557 9.21 7.44 19.47
C THR A 557 7.78 7.03 19.15
N ARG A 558 6.92 8.01 18.86
CA ARG A 558 5.54 7.80 18.41
C ARG A 558 5.44 8.10 16.92
N ILE A 559 4.88 7.18 16.15
CA ILE A 559 4.76 7.28 14.70
C ILE A 559 3.30 7.16 14.30
N THR A 560 2.73 8.23 13.73
CA THR A 560 1.45 8.16 13.03
C THR A 560 1.70 7.76 11.58
N LEU A 561 1.26 6.55 11.25
CA LEU A 561 1.22 6.01 9.90
C LEU A 561 -0.10 6.42 9.26
N ASN A 562 -0.06 7.35 8.30
CA ASN A 562 -1.25 7.95 7.68
C ASN A 562 -1.36 7.44 6.24
N ASN A 563 -2.29 6.53 5.96
CA ASN A 563 -2.41 5.93 4.63
C ASN A 563 -3.18 6.87 3.69
N LEU A 564 -2.53 7.29 2.60
CA LEU A 564 -3.14 8.16 1.58
C LEU A 564 -3.41 7.40 0.27
N THR A 565 -3.55 6.09 0.37
CA THR A 565 -3.70 5.16 -0.75
C THR A 565 -4.90 4.24 -0.54
N MET A 566 -5.31 3.58 -1.62
CA MET A 566 -6.44 2.64 -1.61
C MET A 566 -6.06 1.21 -1.19
N MET A 567 -4.80 0.98 -0.82
CA MET A 567 -4.25 -0.34 -0.52
C MET A 567 -4.00 -0.49 0.97
N HIS A 568 -4.10 -1.73 1.45
CA HIS A 568 -3.59 -2.12 2.77
C HIS A 568 -2.06 -2.08 2.77
N HIS A 569 -1.47 -1.54 3.85
CA HIS A 569 -0.02 -1.57 4.08
C HIS A 569 0.30 -2.17 5.44
N PRO A 570 0.64 -3.47 5.51
CA PRO A 570 1.22 -4.09 6.69
C PRO A 570 2.63 -3.53 6.91
N MET A 571 2.79 -2.64 7.88
CA MET A 571 4.05 -1.97 8.19
C MET A 571 4.81 -2.75 9.26
N HIS A 572 6.00 -3.24 8.94
CA HIS A 572 6.87 -3.99 9.84
C HIS A 572 8.09 -3.16 10.27
N LEU A 573 8.47 -3.26 11.55
CA LEU A 573 9.72 -2.73 12.12
C LEU A 573 10.56 -3.89 12.66
N HIS A 574 11.77 -4.06 12.12
CA HIS A 574 12.71 -5.09 12.56
C HIS A 574 13.21 -4.83 13.99
N GLY A 575 13.48 -5.89 14.75
CA GLY A 575 14.13 -5.83 16.07
C GLY A 575 13.36 -5.10 17.18
N HIS A 576 12.08 -4.77 16.96
CA HIS A 576 11.26 -4.04 17.94
C HIS A 576 9.85 -4.60 18.03
N PHE A 577 9.31 -4.65 19.25
CA PHE A 577 7.88 -4.59 19.47
C PHE A 577 7.45 -3.14 19.72
N PHE A 578 6.32 -2.75 19.15
CA PHE A 578 5.68 -1.45 19.37
C PHE A 578 4.26 -1.61 19.90
N ARG A 579 3.81 -0.63 20.68
CA ARG A 579 2.41 -0.50 21.08
C ARG A 579 1.59 0.00 19.90
N VAL A 580 0.52 -0.69 19.53
CA VAL A 580 -0.47 -0.17 18.57
C VAL A 580 -1.52 0.60 19.35
N ILE A 581 -1.47 1.93 19.29
CA ILE A 581 -2.35 2.80 20.09
C ILE A 581 -3.80 2.65 19.63
N ASN A 582 -4.63 2.15 20.55
CA ASN A 582 -6.04 1.84 20.34
C ASN A 582 -6.86 2.27 21.57
N LYS A 583 -8.18 2.00 21.59
CA LYS A 583 -9.06 2.40 22.70
C LYS A 583 -8.71 1.83 24.08
N ASN A 584 -7.80 0.86 24.17
CA ASN A 584 -7.41 0.20 25.42
C ASN A 584 -6.29 0.94 26.19
N GLY A 585 -5.72 2.01 25.64
CA GLY A 585 -4.86 2.96 26.35
C GLY A 585 -3.60 2.32 26.95
N ASP A 586 -3.52 2.27 28.29
CA ASP A 586 -2.44 1.59 29.03
C ASP A 586 -2.24 0.12 28.61
N TYR A 587 -3.32 -0.53 28.15
CA TYR A 587 -3.38 -1.94 27.74
C TYR A 587 -3.43 -2.11 26.21
N SER A 588 -2.95 -1.12 25.44
CA SER A 588 -2.75 -1.28 23.99
C SER A 588 -1.86 -2.50 23.68
N PRO A 589 -2.15 -3.29 22.64
CA PRO A 589 -1.39 -4.50 22.31
C PRO A 589 0.03 -4.15 21.85
N LEU A 590 0.96 -5.07 22.10
CA LEU A 590 2.28 -5.08 21.46
C LEU A 590 2.18 -5.86 20.15
N LYS A 591 2.80 -5.35 19.09
CA LYS A 591 2.92 -5.99 17.77
C LYS A 591 4.28 -5.64 17.14
N HIS A 592 4.68 -6.39 16.12
CA HIS A 592 5.86 -6.10 15.28
C HIS A 592 5.46 -5.72 13.84
N THR A 593 4.24 -6.05 13.42
CA THR A 593 3.66 -5.71 12.12
C THR A 593 2.31 -5.02 12.33
N VAL A 594 1.96 -4.00 11.55
CA VAL A 594 0.65 -3.34 11.67
C VAL A 594 0.05 -3.01 10.32
N ASN A 595 -1.10 -3.59 10.01
CA ASN A 595 -1.90 -3.23 8.85
C ASN A 595 -2.44 -1.81 9.03
N VAL A 596 -2.05 -0.90 8.13
CA VAL A 596 -2.64 0.43 8.02
C VAL A 596 -3.70 0.37 6.91
N PRO A 597 -5.02 0.44 7.25
CA PRO A 597 -6.08 0.26 6.27
C PRO A 597 -6.13 1.40 5.23
N PRO A 598 -6.76 1.20 4.06
CA PRO A 598 -6.93 2.23 3.04
C PRO A 598 -7.53 3.52 3.62
N MET A 599 -6.91 4.67 3.30
CA MET A 599 -7.37 6.01 3.71
C MET A 599 -7.50 6.26 5.24
N GLU A 600 -7.07 5.30 6.07
CA GLU A 600 -7.07 5.39 7.53
C GLU A 600 -5.68 5.76 8.09
N ASN A 601 -5.61 5.97 9.40
CA ASN A 601 -4.33 6.12 10.10
C ASN A 601 -4.23 5.19 11.30
N VAL A 602 -3.01 4.73 11.59
CA VAL A 602 -2.69 3.95 12.79
C VAL A 602 -1.48 4.59 13.45
N THR A 603 -1.51 4.71 14.77
CA THR A 603 -0.38 5.24 15.54
C THR A 603 0.29 4.13 16.33
N ILE A 604 1.60 4.01 16.16
CA ILE A 604 2.45 3.09 16.91
C ILE A 604 3.42 3.86 17.81
N GLU A 605 3.85 3.28 18.91
CA GLU A 605 4.95 3.84 19.70
C GLU A 605 5.86 2.77 20.29
N PHE A 606 7.16 3.05 20.35
CA PHE A 606 8.18 2.22 20.97
C PHE A 606 9.18 3.09 21.72
N TYR A 607 9.92 2.50 22.66
CA TYR A 607 10.97 3.19 23.39
C TYR A 607 12.31 3.09 22.64
N GLY A 608 13.11 4.15 22.66
CA GLY A 608 14.44 4.14 22.06
C GLY A 608 15.46 3.46 22.98
N ASN A 609 15.60 2.14 22.88
CA ASN A 609 16.58 1.35 23.64
C ASN A 609 17.49 0.43 22.80
N GLU A 610 17.26 0.29 21.49
CA GLU A 610 18.10 -0.53 20.61
C GLU A 610 19.35 0.21 20.11
N TYR A 611 20.20 -0.51 19.37
CA TYR A 611 21.40 0.01 18.70
C TYR A 611 21.40 -0.39 17.22
N GLY A 612 22.26 0.25 16.42
CA GLY A 612 22.44 -0.07 15.01
C GLY A 612 21.46 0.60 14.06
N ASP A 613 21.35 0.02 12.87
CA ASP A 613 20.40 0.39 11.82
C ASP A 613 19.38 -0.73 11.65
N TRP A 614 18.09 -0.39 11.70
CA TRP A 614 16.98 -1.33 11.58
C TRP A 614 16.10 -0.98 10.37
N PHE A 615 15.55 -2.00 9.72
CA PHE A 615 14.71 -1.81 8.55
C PHE A 615 13.23 -1.63 8.94
N PHE A 616 12.55 -0.73 8.24
CA PHE A 616 11.12 -0.43 8.43
C PHE A 616 10.44 -0.35 7.07
N HIS A 617 9.51 -1.24 6.76
CA HIS A 617 8.94 -1.36 5.41
C HIS A 617 7.50 -1.84 5.39
N CYS A 618 6.85 -1.65 4.24
CA CYS A 618 5.61 -2.35 3.93
C CYS A 618 5.93 -3.79 3.57
N HIS A 619 5.18 -4.75 4.14
CA HIS A 619 5.37 -6.18 3.91
C HIS A 619 4.59 -6.72 2.70
N VAL A 620 3.90 -5.86 1.95
CA VAL A 620 3.63 -6.16 0.54
C VAL A 620 4.98 -6.10 -0.18
N LEU A 621 5.55 -7.26 -0.50
CA LEU A 621 6.89 -7.44 -1.03
C LEU A 621 7.16 -6.55 -2.26
N TYR A 622 6.18 -6.45 -3.16
CA TYR A 622 6.25 -5.60 -4.34
C TYR A 622 6.17 -4.09 -4.01
N HIS A 623 5.58 -3.66 -2.89
CA HIS A 623 5.64 -2.27 -2.40
C HIS A 623 7.02 -1.96 -1.79
N MET A 624 7.63 -2.90 -1.06
CA MET A 624 9.01 -2.78 -0.57
C MET A 624 9.97 -2.56 -1.74
N MET A 625 9.92 -3.43 -2.76
CA MET A 625 10.70 -3.30 -4.00
C MET A 625 10.26 -2.09 -4.87
N GLY A 626 9.05 -1.57 -4.65
CA GLY A 626 8.55 -0.31 -5.18
C GLY A 626 9.11 0.93 -4.47
N GLY A 627 9.79 0.76 -3.33
CA GLY A 627 10.48 1.82 -2.57
C GLY A 627 9.87 2.17 -1.20
N MET A 628 8.82 1.47 -0.72
CA MET A 628 8.15 1.78 0.55
C MET A 628 8.90 1.20 1.75
N ALA A 629 10.10 1.72 1.98
CA ALA A 629 10.96 1.35 3.09
C ALA A 629 11.74 2.54 3.67
N ARG A 630 12.27 2.35 4.87
CA ARG A 630 13.11 3.27 5.64
C ARG A 630 14.15 2.48 6.44
N VAL A 631 15.22 3.18 6.79
CA VAL A 631 16.18 2.75 7.80
C VAL A 631 15.97 3.62 9.03
N PHE A 632 15.67 3.00 10.17
CA PHE A 632 15.65 3.63 11.48
C PHE A 632 17.06 3.48 12.07
N SER A 633 17.63 4.56 12.59
CA SER A 633 19.04 4.60 12.99
C SER A 633 19.19 5.18 14.38
N TYR A 634 19.93 4.48 15.23
CA TYR A 634 20.31 4.92 16.57
C TYR A 634 21.63 5.73 16.57
N ASP A 635 22.13 6.14 15.40
CA ASP A 635 23.40 6.86 15.19
C ASP A 635 24.65 6.17 15.78
N THR A 636 24.57 4.87 16.11
CA THR A 636 25.71 4.07 16.57
C THR A 636 26.64 3.69 15.40
N PRO A 637 27.92 3.37 15.65
CA PRO A 637 28.79 2.80 14.64
C PRO A 637 28.18 1.53 14.02
N ARG A 638 28.28 1.40 12.70
CA ARG A 638 27.89 0.20 11.97
C ARG A 638 28.88 -0.93 12.25
N ASP A 639 28.39 -2.17 12.28
CA ASP A 639 29.21 -3.34 12.56
C ASP A 639 30.42 -3.47 11.62
N THR A 640 31.59 -3.80 12.19
CA THR A 640 32.85 -3.88 11.45
C THR A 640 32.88 -5.00 10.40
N ARG A 641 32.13 -6.09 10.60
CA ARG A 641 31.93 -7.18 9.63
C ARG A 641 31.27 -6.68 8.34
N MET A 642 30.51 -5.59 8.41
CA MET A 642 29.81 -4.98 7.27
C MET A 642 30.68 -4.04 6.41
N LYS A 643 31.98 -3.91 6.69
CA LYS A 643 32.91 -3.05 5.94
C LYS A 643 32.99 -3.36 4.43
N GLY A 644 32.76 -4.62 4.04
CA GLY A 644 32.75 -5.07 2.64
C GLY A 644 31.39 -4.97 1.93
N PHE A 645 30.34 -4.53 2.61
CA PHE A 645 28.94 -4.63 2.15
C PHE A 645 28.25 -3.27 2.26
N PRO A 646 28.38 -2.39 1.25
CA PRO A 646 27.88 -1.03 1.34
C PRO A 646 26.35 -0.97 1.17
N ILE A 647 25.69 -0.16 1.99
CA ILE A 647 24.23 0.06 1.96
C ILE A 647 23.70 0.55 0.59
N SER A 648 24.58 1.09 -0.26
CA SER A 648 24.24 1.49 -1.62
C SER A 648 23.70 0.35 -2.48
N GLU A 649 24.06 -0.91 -2.22
CA GLU A 649 23.52 -2.06 -2.97
C GLU A 649 22.02 -2.25 -2.68
N LEU A 650 21.63 -2.41 -1.40
CA LEU A 650 20.22 -2.47 -0.96
C LEU A 650 19.41 -1.27 -1.48
N VAL A 651 19.99 -0.07 -1.40
CA VAL A 651 19.34 1.15 -1.88
C VAL A 651 19.15 1.11 -3.41
N ALA A 652 20.12 0.59 -4.16
CA ALA A 652 20.05 0.44 -5.61
C ALA A 652 19.00 -0.58 -6.06
N GLU A 653 18.68 -1.62 -5.27
CA GLU A 653 17.62 -2.59 -5.59
C GLU A 653 16.26 -1.92 -5.85
N THR A 654 15.92 -0.91 -5.04
CA THR A 654 14.67 -0.13 -5.17
C THR A 654 14.68 0.88 -6.32
N ASN A 655 15.82 1.09 -6.98
CA ASN A 655 16.00 2.07 -8.08
C ASN A 655 16.69 1.47 -9.32
N ARG A 656 16.59 0.15 -9.51
CA ARG A 656 17.05 -0.51 -10.75
C ARG A 656 16.29 0.04 -11.97
N TYR A 657 16.93 0.01 -13.13
CA TYR A 657 16.25 0.24 -14.40
C TYR A 657 15.37 -0.97 -14.74
N TYR A 658 14.12 -0.70 -15.10
CA TYR A 658 13.18 -1.68 -15.62
C TYR A 658 12.91 -1.36 -17.08
N SER A 659 13.12 -2.35 -17.95
CA SER A 659 12.90 -2.22 -19.39
C SER A 659 11.70 -3.02 -19.83
N TRP A 660 10.95 -2.46 -20.78
CA TRP A 660 9.84 -3.12 -21.46
C TRP A 660 9.78 -2.69 -22.93
N GLY A 661 9.20 -3.53 -23.76
CA GLY A 661 8.97 -3.23 -25.17
C GLY A 661 7.54 -3.52 -25.62
N MET A 662 7.14 -2.88 -26.71
CA MET A 662 5.93 -3.16 -27.47
C MET A 662 6.27 -3.17 -28.96
N VAL A 663 5.78 -4.17 -29.68
CA VAL A 663 5.75 -4.20 -31.15
C VAL A 663 4.32 -4.32 -31.59
N ASP A 664 3.90 -3.37 -32.41
CA ASP A 664 2.62 -3.35 -33.09
C ASP A 664 2.86 -3.76 -34.54
N ALA A 665 2.26 -4.86 -34.97
CA ALA A 665 2.42 -5.41 -36.32
C ALA A 665 1.05 -5.50 -36.99
N ALA A 666 0.74 -4.57 -37.90
CA ALA A 666 -0.59 -4.41 -38.49
C ALA A 666 -0.56 -4.28 -40.02
N SER A 667 -1.72 -4.47 -40.66
CA SER A 667 -1.89 -4.42 -42.12
C SER A 667 -1.71 -3.03 -42.76
N HIS A 668 -1.37 -2.00 -41.97
CA HIS A 668 -1.22 -0.61 -42.40
C HIS A 668 0.11 0.02 -41.93
N PHE A 669 0.60 -0.38 -40.75
CA PHE A 669 1.91 0.02 -40.22
C PHE A 669 2.52 -1.07 -39.33
N THR A 670 3.80 -0.90 -39.01
CA THR A 670 4.48 -1.58 -37.90
C THR A 670 5.12 -0.53 -37.00
N ALA A 671 5.03 -0.69 -35.68
CA ALA A 671 5.75 0.15 -34.72
C ALA A 671 6.53 -0.68 -33.69
N LEU A 672 7.62 -0.12 -33.19
CA LEU A 672 8.43 -0.61 -32.09
C LEU A 672 8.61 0.50 -31.07
N GLN A 673 8.16 0.25 -29.85
CA GLN A 673 8.39 1.11 -28.69
C GLN A 673 9.26 0.35 -27.68
N LEU A 674 10.36 0.95 -27.25
CA LEU A 674 11.22 0.45 -26.19
C LEU A 674 11.35 1.53 -25.12
N ALA A 675 11.22 1.15 -23.85
CA ALA A 675 11.45 2.05 -22.73
C ALA A 675 12.30 1.38 -21.65
N ALA A 676 13.22 2.15 -21.05
CA ALA A 676 14.01 1.77 -19.89
C ALA A 676 13.90 2.87 -18.81
N SER A 677 13.28 2.56 -17.68
CA SER A 677 12.87 3.56 -16.66
C SER A 677 13.30 3.15 -15.25
N ASN A 678 13.81 4.09 -14.46
CA ASN A 678 13.99 3.94 -13.00
C ASN A 678 13.14 5.00 -12.26
N LEU A 679 13.36 5.27 -10.97
CA LEU A 679 12.51 6.23 -10.24
C LEU A 679 12.43 7.61 -10.91
N ARG A 680 13.51 8.06 -11.57
CA ARG A 680 13.64 9.44 -12.07
C ARG A 680 13.99 9.59 -13.53
N ASN A 681 14.64 8.60 -14.13
CA ASN A 681 15.16 8.66 -15.49
C ASN A 681 14.39 7.69 -16.37
N GLN A 682 14.13 8.09 -17.61
CA GLN A 682 13.59 7.19 -18.63
C GLN A 682 14.28 7.45 -19.97
N PHE A 683 14.60 6.36 -20.67
CA PHE A 683 15.03 6.39 -22.06
C PHE A 683 13.94 5.72 -22.89
N ASN A 684 13.54 6.34 -24.00
CA ASN A 684 12.64 5.72 -24.97
C ASN A 684 13.29 5.67 -26.35
N VAL A 685 12.94 4.63 -27.10
CA VAL A 685 13.10 4.54 -28.55
C VAL A 685 11.74 4.22 -29.13
N SER A 686 11.26 5.02 -30.07
CA SER A 686 10.08 4.73 -30.89
C SER A 686 10.52 4.64 -32.35
N LEU A 687 10.01 3.66 -33.08
CA LEU A 687 10.13 3.55 -34.54
C LEU A 687 8.76 3.19 -35.09
N GLU A 688 8.29 3.91 -36.10
CA GLU A 688 7.03 3.68 -36.81
C GLU A 688 7.31 3.57 -38.31
N TYR A 689 6.69 2.59 -38.98
CA TYR A 689 6.87 2.34 -40.41
C TYR A 689 5.52 1.96 -41.07
N GLY A 690 5.01 2.85 -41.90
CA GLY A 690 3.82 2.64 -42.73
C GLY A 690 4.15 1.91 -44.03
N TRP A 691 3.22 1.10 -44.54
CA TRP A 691 3.42 0.41 -45.84
C TRP A 691 3.37 1.37 -47.04
N ASN A 692 2.93 2.61 -46.83
CA ASN A 692 3.09 3.77 -47.72
C ASN A 692 4.42 4.52 -47.49
N LYS A 693 5.48 3.80 -47.06
CA LYS A 693 6.85 4.29 -46.90
C LYS A 693 7.04 5.48 -45.95
N ASN A 694 6.03 5.87 -45.19
CA ASN A 694 6.18 6.86 -44.13
C ASN A 694 6.90 6.23 -42.93
N ILE A 695 7.92 6.90 -42.41
CA ILE A 695 8.77 6.41 -41.33
C ILE A 695 9.07 7.54 -40.34
N GLU A 696 8.89 7.26 -39.05
CA GLU A 696 9.23 8.17 -37.96
C GLU A 696 10.03 7.41 -36.89
N GLY A 697 11.08 8.03 -36.36
CA GLY A 697 11.97 7.43 -35.37
C GLY A 697 12.39 8.44 -34.30
N GLU A 698 11.97 8.22 -33.06
CA GLU A 698 12.28 9.07 -31.92
C GLU A 698 13.23 8.36 -30.94
N VAL A 699 14.26 9.06 -30.47
CA VAL A 699 15.02 8.66 -29.28
C VAL A 699 14.97 9.79 -28.25
N THR A 700 14.43 9.53 -27.06
CA THR A 700 14.29 10.53 -25.99
C THR A 700 14.89 10.09 -24.67
N TYR A 701 15.50 11.04 -23.96
CA TYR A 701 15.80 10.96 -22.53
C TYR A 701 14.88 11.88 -21.74
N GLU A 702 14.22 11.34 -20.72
CA GLU A 702 13.28 12.03 -19.86
C GLU A 702 13.76 12.02 -18.40
N ARG A 703 13.48 13.12 -17.70
CA ARG A 703 13.67 13.26 -16.25
C ARG A 703 12.34 13.57 -15.57
N TYR A 704 11.86 12.65 -14.73
CA TYR A 704 10.70 12.84 -13.88
C TYR A 704 10.98 13.87 -12.77
N LEU A 705 10.27 14.99 -12.82
CA LEU A 705 10.29 16.01 -11.79
C LEU A 705 9.42 15.59 -10.60
N HIS A 706 8.26 15.00 -10.86
CA HIS A 706 7.44 14.27 -9.90
C HIS A 706 6.66 13.18 -10.65
N ASP A 707 5.78 12.43 -9.99
CA ASP A 707 5.07 11.27 -10.58
C ASP A 707 4.51 11.46 -12.00
N TYR A 708 3.96 12.65 -12.27
CA TYR A 708 3.17 12.93 -13.46
C TYR A 708 3.84 13.89 -14.45
N LEU A 709 4.91 14.59 -14.05
CA LEU A 709 5.58 15.60 -14.89
C LEU A 709 7.02 15.20 -15.18
N ARG A 710 7.35 15.20 -16.47
CA ARG A 710 8.68 14.97 -17.02
C ARG A 710 9.11 16.17 -17.86
N VAL A 711 10.41 16.47 -17.82
CA VAL A 711 11.10 17.21 -18.89
C VAL A 711 11.86 16.21 -19.75
N PHE A 712 11.98 16.45 -21.04
CA PHE A 712 12.70 15.56 -21.95
C PHE A 712 13.47 16.31 -23.03
N GLY A 713 14.49 15.63 -23.56
CA GLY A 713 15.22 16.02 -24.77
C GLY A 713 15.51 14.78 -25.61
N GLY A 714 15.59 14.95 -26.93
CA GLY A 714 15.78 13.82 -27.84
C GLY A 714 16.02 14.25 -29.29
N VAL A 715 15.95 13.27 -30.17
CA VAL A 715 16.05 13.44 -31.62
C VAL A 715 14.88 12.71 -32.29
N ASN A 716 14.22 13.37 -33.24
CA ASN A 716 13.23 12.77 -34.15
C ASN A 716 13.83 12.69 -35.56
N ILE A 717 13.57 11.59 -36.25
CA ILE A 717 13.96 11.36 -37.65
C ILE A 717 12.69 10.99 -38.41
N GLU A 718 12.34 11.75 -39.44
CA GLU A 718 11.14 11.54 -40.27
C GLU A 718 11.49 11.67 -41.76
N ASN A 719 10.77 11.01 -42.66
CA ASN A 719 10.98 11.22 -44.11
C ASN A 719 10.48 12.61 -44.56
N ASP A 720 11.26 13.33 -45.38
CA ASP A 720 10.92 14.71 -45.81
C ASP A 720 9.67 14.79 -46.69
N LYS A 721 9.31 13.69 -47.35
CA LYS A 721 8.20 13.59 -48.29
C LYS A 721 7.47 12.27 -48.09
N GLU A 722 6.15 12.36 -48.07
CA GLU A 722 5.28 11.17 -48.12
C GLU A 722 5.65 10.26 -49.30
N ASP A 723 5.53 8.94 -49.12
CA ASP A 723 5.84 7.91 -50.12
C ASP A 723 7.31 7.85 -50.65
N SER A 724 8.27 8.54 -50.01
CA SER A 724 9.69 8.57 -50.41
C SER A 724 10.68 8.35 -49.25
N PHE A 725 11.83 7.73 -49.58
CA PHE A 725 13.01 7.59 -48.71
C PHE A 725 14.22 8.40 -49.23
N ASP A 726 14.02 9.29 -50.19
CA ASP A 726 15.12 9.98 -50.89
C ASP A 726 15.83 11.00 -49.98
N SER A 727 15.14 11.51 -48.96
CA SER A 727 15.70 12.39 -47.94
C SER A 727 14.94 12.31 -46.61
N PHE A 728 15.65 12.56 -45.51
CA PHE A 728 15.17 12.43 -44.13
C PHE A 728 15.44 13.73 -43.37
N ASN A 729 14.42 14.25 -42.69
CA ASN A 729 14.59 15.29 -41.70
C ASN A 729 15.14 14.67 -40.39
N THR A 730 16.07 15.35 -39.73
CA THR A 730 16.55 15.00 -38.39
C THR A 730 16.48 16.23 -37.51
N THR A 731 15.58 16.21 -36.53
CA THR A 731 15.34 17.33 -35.62
C THR A 731 15.65 16.97 -34.18
N ALA A 732 16.29 17.90 -33.46
CA ALA A 732 16.44 17.83 -32.02
C ALA A 732 15.16 18.37 -31.35
N VAL A 733 14.59 17.62 -30.42
CA VAL A 733 13.34 17.96 -29.71
C VAL A 733 13.58 18.20 -28.23
N VAL A 734 12.89 19.19 -27.65
CA VAL A 734 12.83 19.42 -26.20
C VAL A 734 11.40 19.71 -25.78
N GLY A 735 11.00 19.23 -24.60
CA GLY A 735 9.61 19.40 -24.17
C GLY A 735 9.30 18.88 -22.77
N ILE A 736 8.00 18.83 -22.49
CA ILE A 736 7.42 18.27 -21.28
C ILE A 736 6.42 17.16 -21.63
N ARG A 737 6.40 16.11 -20.79
CA ARG A 737 5.36 15.07 -20.82
C ARG A 737 4.62 15.08 -19.49
N PHE A 738 3.30 15.25 -19.53
CA PHE A 738 2.45 15.40 -18.34
C PHE A 738 1.24 14.47 -18.38
N LEU A 739 1.00 13.72 -17.29
CA LEU A 739 -0.29 13.04 -17.11
C LEU A 739 -1.31 14.05 -16.56
N THR A 740 -2.29 14.40 -17.37
CA THR A 740 -3.34 15.36 -16.99
C THR A 740 -4.31 14.75 -15.98
N PRO A 741 -5.08 15.58 -15.25
CA PRO A 741 -6.40 15.16 -14.78
C PRO A 741 -7.18 14.52 -15.94
N TYR A 742 -7.97 13.50 -15.66
CA TYR A 742 -8.63 12.65 -16.66
C TYR A 742 -7.71 11.74 -17.48
N LEU A 743 -6.48 11.46 -17.02
CA LEU A 743 -5.60 10.41 -17.57
C LEU A 743 -5.27 10.55 -19.06
N PHE A 744 -5.18 11.77 -19.59
CA PHE A 744 -4.57 11.99 -20.90
C PHE A 744 -3.05 12.12 -20.72
N ALA A 745 -2.29 11.43 -21.57
CA ALA A 745 -0.87 11.66 -21.74
C ALA A 745 -0.69 12.88 -22.65
N LEU A 746 -0.37 14.02 -22.05
CA LEU A 746 0.00 15.25 -22.77
C LEU A 746 1.50 15.24 -23.06
N ASP A 747 1.85 15.50 -24.32
CA ASP A 747 3.18 15.91 -24.75
C ASP A 747 3.10 17.34 -25.27
N ALA A 748 4.02 18.20 -24.84
CA ALA A 748 4.15 19.56 -25.37
C ALA A 748 5.64 19.85 -25.57
N ARG A 749 6.02 20.09 -26.82
CA ARG A 749 7.43 20.17 -27.24
C ARG A 749 7.65 21.22 -28.32
N ILE A 750 8.92 21.52 -28.58
CA ILE A 750 9.39 22.29 -29.72
C ILE A 750 10.65 21.60 -30.27
N ASP A 751 10.86 21.71 -31.58
CA ASP A 751 12.07 21.24 -32.24
C ASP A 751 13.05 22.39 -32.55
N ASN A 752 14.23 22.05 -33.09
CA ASN A 752 15.22 23.03 -33.52
C ASN A 752 14.83 23.83 -34.77
N GLU A 753 13.70 23.49 -35.42
CA GLU A 753 13.06 24.32 -36.45
C GLU A 753 12.05 25.32 -35.85
N LEU A 754 11.98 25.41 -34.51
CA LEU A 754 11.04 26.25 -33.76
C LEU A 754 9.56 25.93 -34.01
N ARG A 755 9.24 24.68 -34.38
CA ARG A 755 7.87 24.23 -34.67
C ARG A 755 7.24 23.65 -33.39
N PRO A 756 6.34 24.37 -32.68
CA PRO A 756 5.66 23.83 -31.51
C PRO A 756 4.74 22.66 -31.90
N ARG A 757 4.81 21.58 -31.11
CA ARG A 757 4.00 20.37 -31.27
C ARG A 757 3.33 20.04 -29.94
N ILE A 758 2.03 19.75 -29.97
CA ILE A 758 1.25 19.28 -28.81
C ILE A 758 0.53 17.98 -29.17
N SER A 759 0.57 16.98 -28.30
CA SER A 759 -0.20 15.76 -28.47
C SER A 759 -0.87 15.25 -27.19
N LEU A 760 -1.97 14.54 -27.38
CA LEU A 760 -2.84 14.00 -26.33
C LEU A 760 -3.22 12.56 -26.69
N GLY A 761 -2.73 11.61 -25.89
CA GLY A 761 -3.06 10.19 -26.02
C GLY A 761 -3.86 9.65 -24.82
N ARG A 762 -4.79 8.72 -25.04
CA ARG A 762 -5.50 8.01 -23.96
C ARG A 762 -6.03 6.64 -24.39
N SER A 763 -6.08 5.70 -23.45
CA SER A 763 -6.77 4.41 -23.58
C SER A 763 -7.79 4.21 -22.43
N ILE A 764 -8.91 3.53 -22.71
CA ILE A 764 -10.02 3.26 -21.77
C ILE A 764 -10.54 1.84 -21.97
N MET A 765 -10.60 1.04 -20.89
CA MET A 765 -11.25 -0.27 -20.92
C MET A 765 -12.78 -0.13 -20.95
N ILE A 766 -13.41 -0.56 -22.06
CA ILE A 766 -14.88 -0.50 -22.22
C ILE A 766 -15.54 -1.77 -21.70
N PHE A 767 -14.97 -2.94 -21.99
CA PHE A 767 -15.40 -4.26 -21.50
C PHE A 767 -14.17 -5.02 -20.97
N PRO A 768 -14.32 -6.10 -20.17
CA PRO A 768 -13.18 -6.93 -19.79
C PRO A 768 -12.37 -7.37 -21.02
N LYS A 769 -11.06 -7.14 -21.01
CA LYS A 769 -10.11 -7.35 -22.12
C LYS A 769 -10.24 -6.43 -23.34
N PHE A 770 -11.29 -5.62 -23.47
CA PHE A 770 -11.51 -4.76 -24.63
C PHE A 770 -11.36 -3.28 -24.25
N SER A 771 -10.37 -2.63 -24.85
CA SER A 771 -10.06 -1.21 -24.66
C SER A 771 -10.17 -0.45 -25.96
N VAL A 772 -10.55 0.83 -25.88
CA VAL A 772 -10.45 1.77 -26.99
C VAL A 772 -9.37 2.79 -26.68
N PHE A 773 -8.65 3.24 -27.71
CA PHE A 773 -7.60 4.24 -27.59
C PHE A 773 -7.72 5.30 -28.67
N GLY A 774 -7.16 6.47 -28.38
CA GLY A 774 -7.05 7.57 -29.32
C GLY A 774 -5.81 8.42 -29.04
N TYR A 775 -5.25 8.96 -30.11
CA TYR A 775 -4.12 9.88 -30.13
C TYR A 775 -4.46 11.04 -31.07
N TYR A 776 -4.15 12.25 -30.62
CA TYR A 776 -4.25 13.45 -31.44
C TYR A 776 -3.00 14.29 -31.24
N GLU A 777 -2.39 14.73 -32.32
CA GLU A 777 -1.23 15.61 -32.35
C GLU A 777 -1.45 16.75 -33.33
N TYR A 778 -0.97 17.94 -32.96
CA TYR A 778 -0.95 19.13 -33.79
C TYR A 778 0.45 19.74 -33.76
N ARG A 779 1.07 19.89 -34.94
CA ARG A 779 2.33 20.62 -35.15
C ARG A 779 2.01 21.90 -35.91
N LEU A 780 2.56 23.02 -35.47
CA LEU A 780 2.50 24.31 -36.15
C LEU A 780 3.91 24.74 -36.56
N ASP A 781 4.04 25.24 -37.78
CA ASP A 781 5.26 25.84 -38.31
C ASP A 781 4.94 27.25 -38.82
N LEU A 782 5.70 28.23 -38.31
CA LEU A 782 5.51 29.65 -38.56
C LEU A 782 6.57 30.25 -39.50
N GLY A 783 7.42 29.43 -40.13
CA GLY A 783 8.44 29.92 -41.07
C GLY A 783 9.57 30.72 -40.40
N LEU A 784 9.85 30.47 -39.11
CA LEU A 784 10.75 31.31 -38.32
C LEU A 784 12.22 31.10 -38.67
N VAL A 785 12.57 29.94 -39.24
CA VAL A 785 13.95 29.55 -39.60
C VAL A 785 14.04 28.79 -40.93
N ASN A 786 12.91 28.60 -41.62
CA ASN A 786 12.74 27.85 -42.86
C ASN A 786 11.79 28.59 -43.81
N ASP A 787 11.95 28.38 -45.12
CA ASP A 787 11.08 29.00 -46.13
C ASP A 787 9.75 28.26 -46.24
N LEU A 788 8.63 28.95 -45.97
CA LEU A 788 7.29 28.40 -46.17
C LEU A 788 6.90 28.32 -47.65
N PRO A 789 5.98 27.40 -48.03
CA PRO A 789 5.42 27.37 -49.38
C PRO A 789 4.82 28.72 -49.79
N VAL A 790 5.01 29.08 -51.06
CA VAL A 790 4.58 30.39 -51.63
C VAL A 790 3.11 30.69 -51.27
N ALA A 791 2.89 31.89 -50.73
CA ALA A 791 1.59 32.41 -50.27
C ALA A 791 0.98 31.73 -49.02
N LYS A 792 1.78 31.11 -48.15
CA LYS A 792 1.37 30.72 -46.79
C LYS A 792 2.06 31.56 -45.71
N GLU A 793 1.30 31.96 -44.69
CA GLU A 793 1.81 32.61 -43.47
C GLU A 793 2.23 31.59 -42.39
N TYR A 794 1.71 30.36 -42.47
CA TYR A 794 2.10 29.23 -41.62
C TYR A 794 1.75 27.90 -42.32
N THR A 795 2.35 26.81 -41.85
CA THR A 795 1.96 25.43 -42.14
C THR A 795 1.56 24.71 -40.84
N SER A 796 0.73 23.68 -40.93
CA SER A 796 0.36 22.89 -39.77
C SER A 796 0.03 21.46 -40.15
N ASP A 797 0.56 20.52 -39.38
CA ASP A 797 0.32 19.10 -39.55
C ASP A 797 -0.56 18.60 -38.41
N THR A 798 -1.37 17.58 -38.69
CA THR A 798 -2.21 16.93 -37.68
C THR A 798 -2.07 15.44 -37.84
N VAL A 799 -1.70 14.74 -36.76
CA VAL A 799 -1.75 13.29 -36.69
C VAL A 799 -2.91 12.90 -35.80
N CYS A 800 -3.74 11.98 -36.26
CA CYS A 800 -4.89 11.48 -35.52
C CYS A 800 -4.97 9.99 -35.74
N SER A 801 -4.93 9.23 -34.64
CA SER A 801 -5.20 7.80 -34.66
C SER A 801 -6.21 7.39 -33.61
N ALA A 802 -7.02 6.40 -33.95
CA ALA A 802 -8.04 5.84 -33.07
C ALA A 802 -8.17 4.35 -33.33
N GLY A 803 -8.39 3.57 -32.28
CA GLY A 803 -8.46 2.13 -32.40
C GLY A 803 -9.04 1.42 -31.19
N ALA A 804 -9.08 0.10 -31.31
CA ALA A 804 -9.51 -0.81 -30.27
C ALA A 804 -8.52 -1.98 -30.14
N GLU A 805 -8.39 -2.46 -28.92
CA GLU A 805 -7.50 -3.56 -28.55
C GLU A 805 -8.28 -4.63 -27.78
N TYR A 806 -8.06 -5.90 -28.12
CA TYR A 806 -8.59 -7.07 -27.40
C TYR A 806 -7.46 -7.95 -26.86
N MET A 807 -7.28 -7.98 -25.53
CA MET A 807 -6.23 -8.77 -24.86
C MET A 807 -6.48 -10.28 -24.96
N LEU A 808 -5.65 -10.98 -25.73
CA LEU A 808 -5.62 -12.45 -25.78
C LEU A 808 -4.89 -13.03 -24.56
N SER A 809 -3.75 -12.42 -24.21
CA SER A 809 -2.91 -12.79 -23.06
C SER A 809 -2.30 -11.53 -22.41
N ARG A 810 -1.50 -11.70 -21.35
CA ARG A 810 -0.75 -10.60 -20.70
C ARG A 810 0.11 -9.77 -21.66
N ASN A 811 0.60 -10.41 -22.72
CA ASN A 811 1.64 -9.89 -23.60
C ASN A 811 1.21 -9.83 -25.07
N VAL A 812 0.00 -10.27 -25.42
CA VAL A 812 -0.48 -10.32 -26.81
C VAL A 812 -1.94 -9.91 -26.89
N SER A 813 -2.24 -9.00 -27.82
CA SER A 813 -3.60 -8.55 -28.12
C SER A 813 -3.83 -8.52 -29.63
N LEU A 814 -5.10 -8.64 -30.03
CA LEU A 814 -5.55 -8.19 -31.34
C LEU A 814 -5.72 -6.67 -31.30
N MET A 815 -5.33 -5.96 -32.35
CA MET A 815 -5.64 -4.53 -32.52
C MET A 815 -6.39 -4.30 -33.84
N GLY A 816 -7.24 -3.27 -33.85
CA GLY A 816 -7.72 -2.63 -35.07
C GLY A 816 -7.64 -1.12 -34.90
N SER A 817 -7.11 -0.40 -35.89
CA SER A 817 -6.86 1.03 -35.80
C SER A 817 -7.01 1.73 -37.15
N TYR A 818 -7.20 3.04 -37.07
CA TYR A 818 -7.02 3.99 -38.15
C TYR A 818 -6.01 5.04 -37.68
N ASP A 819 -5.02 5.36 -38.52
CA ASP A 819 -4.11 6.50 -38.39
C ASP A 819 -4.20 7.28 -39.71
N ASN A 820 -4.33 8.62 -39.66
CA ASN A 820 -4.49 9.41 -40.87
C ASN A 820 -3.26 9.42 -41.80
N ARG A 821 -2.07 9.04 -41.31
CA ARG A 821 -0.83 8.87 -42.09
C ARG A 821 -0.71 7.48 -42.72
N PHE A 822 -1.30 6.45 -42.12
CA PHE A 822 -1.11 5.04 -42.51
C PHE A 822 -2.39 4.37 -43.05
N GLY A 823 -3.56 4.96 -42.85
CA GLY A 823 -4.87 4.38 -43.19
C GLY A 823 -5.45 3.49 -42.10
N ALA A 824 -6.39 2.61 -42.47
CA ALA A 824 -7.05 1.67 -41.55
C ALA A 824 -6.49 0.26 -41.69
N GLY A 825 -6.43 -0.47 -40.58
CA GLY A 825 -6.09 -1.90 -40.61
C GLY A 825 -6.15 -2.59 -39.26
N GLY A 826 -5.72 -3.86 -39.25
CA GLY A 826 -5.72 -4.71 -38.06
C GLY A 826 -4.43 -5.49 -37.92
N GLY A 827 -4.15 -5.97 -36.71
CA GLY A 827 -2.85 -6.56 -36.38
C GLY A 827 -2.75 -7.16 -34.98
N LEU A 828 -1.52 -7.39 -34.56
CA LEU A 828 -1.17 -7.86 -33.22
C LEU A 828 -0.32 -6.82 -32.49
N SER A 829 -0.67 -6.55 -31.23
CA SER A 829 0.20 -5.83 -30.29
C SER A 829 0.89 -6.85 -29.37
N VAL A 830 2.23 -6.85 -29.37
CA VAL A 830 3.06 -7.78 -28.62
C VAL A 830 3.95 -7.02 -27.64
N ARG A 831 3.81 -7.29 -26.34
CA ARG A 831 4.53 -6.60 -25.25
C ARG A 831 5.49 -7.55 -24.53
N PHE A 832 6.76 -7.18 -24.42
CA PHE A 832 7.81 -8.08 -23.89
C PHE A 832 8.59 -7.50 -22.71
#